data_AF-A0A9X8DZB8-F1
#
_entry.id   AF-A0A9X8DZB8-F1
#
_cell.length_a   1.000
_cell.length_b   1.000
_cell.length_c   1.000
_cell.angle_alpha   90.00
_cell.angle_beta   90.00
_cell.angle_gamma   90.00
#
_symmetry.space_group_name_H-M   'P 1'
#
loop_
_entity.id
_entity.type
_entity.pdbx_description
1 polymer ?
#
loop_
_entity_poly.entity_id
_entity_poly.type
_entity_poly.pdbx_seq_one_letter_code
_entity_poly.pdbx_strand_id
1 'polypeptide(L)'
;MAAQQQVNVTDLERAVLYAFQYAGASLNDAESQKIKEEAELYCLVAKQTSYQLFLQLFEVSSHDEVKFYSLQALQEYLTEGSALHAQLTYNMSLHIRTKLLAWLQVQDSLPSFVKTKLAVVIALLIRRDYPDAWGSAFHDLLALLPRGPFMVEMYFCILNATYEEIVEFDSTRYGAEYASHNMKIKDAMRDGPTSCIAQSFDVIYNVLTAYDQSDGHLLALSLAGLETLQKYIQWVDIALVMRFVPLLYHTLSHFDALRCRAANCLNQVVAKGMQPDKKLALYTSLDLVPVLTALRQSVLHDDDDVCEEIGEVVNTVGLELIMCIDSFRQTNDQDRYQAASAMLASLMPITWFLFAHDSTDVSQEVLEVVNALTGLLRSERPQDVFQPSQYLSPWLHGIYRQMRYPDEADQVDDAEFEDYRRQLRSIYVNLTRMRPDVILQYIATLLQDALQNLRTMDHRDLEACLALVYHFKEGLTGVEFPQQYDDPQGPFMQLVVAIHTAFLAPHLNLPAFHYRTLCMYYEITTRYSTLLRIDSNLLLLLLQRIFGSAGVGHLHPTVRSRSCYLVLRLLKSLGSAVHPHMSQLLQAIEPHLVVPGTDASAAAAKADGLTLEDQLYLFELTGFLIGSMPAADNQLKWQYVEIVLTPQLAQLDRCLRQPPSAEISVHLASVLNAMTHILKGFKSRQTQAIFSTTLSAAASVLLAYRTSDIVRSKVIITLHRLVILLDPAVFLSRADVLAVLMQCCEANDVVEVVQLMNQLIIQYKTVPDFYNVLDRNALPFLQRMVQLILSDQTNATEKATAQKYLYSFLMNVVQHRLTGVLGSPANAASLPQVFQLILDGFSMELHIIRAVSTFCQNLVEHVFKENANLLADHRDHVRLFLLQDVLPLLFQVVHTKEFNARDAQSLIVLRDVAKLQVAIYGSALREDLMHALRAYFATISMPVQLVDEYCDAVRSENVSNVVSKYAAFVQS
;
A
#
# COMPACT_ATOMS: atom_id res chain seq x y z
N MET A 1 39.39 -39.65 -0.42
CA MET A 1 39.93 -39.68 0.95
C MET A 1 40.74 -38.40 1.16
N ALA A 2 40.07 -37.31 1.51
CA ALA A 2 40.74 -36.09 1.96
C ALA A 2 41.05 -36.26 3.44
N ALA A 3 42.30 -36.02 3.84
CA ALA A 3 42.71 -36.06 5.23
C ALA A 3 41.83 -35.10 6.04
N GLN A 4 41.15 -35.61 7.08
CA GLN A 4 40.51 -34.77 8.08
C GLN A 4 41.61 -33.92 8.72
N GLN A 5 41.72 -32.65 8.31
CA GLN A 5 42.56 -31.67 9.00
C GLN A 5 42.08 -31.65 10.45
N GLN A 6 42.95 -32.09 11.35
CA GLN A 6 42.66 -32.11 12.77
C GLN A 6 42.60 -30.66 13.24
N VAL A 7 41.39 -30.13 13.43
CA VAL A 7 41.16 -28.74 13.83
C VAL A 7 41.77 -28.53 15.22
N ASN A 8 42.73 -27.62 15.31
CA ASN A 8 43.36 -27.23 16.56
C ASN A 8 42.56 -26.11 17.24
N VAL A 9 42.31 -26.25 18.54
CA VAL A 9 41.53 -25.30 19.36
C VAL A 9 42.18 -23.91 19.41
N THR A 10 43.51 -23.82 19.54
CA THR A 10 44.19 -22.51 19.58
C THR A 10 44.13 -21.77 18.24
N ASP A 11 44.15 -22.52 17.13
CA ASP A 11 44.04 -21.93 15.80
C ASP A 11 42.59 -21.55 15.48
N LEU A 12 41.62 -22.30 16.03
CA LEU A 12 40.21 -21.95 15.96
C LEU A 12 39.89 -20.67 16.76
N GLU A 13 40.48 -20.50 17.94
CA GLU A 13 40.35 -19.26 18.71
C GLU A 13 40.85 -18.04 17.91
N ARG A 14 42.02 -18.15 17.28
CA ARG A 14 42.57 -17.09 16.41
C ARG A 14 41.68 -16.84 15.19
N ALA A 15 41.17 -17.90 14.56
CA ALA A 15 40.28 -17.77 13.41
C ALA A 15 39.01 -17.00 13.79
N VAL A 16 38.40 -17.30 14.94
CA VAL A 16 37.24 -16.55 15.42
C VAL A 16 37.61 -15.08 15.64
N LEU A 17 38.72 -14.79 16.32
CA LEU A 17 39.16 -13.41 16.56
C LEU A 17 39.41 -12.63 15.25
N TYR A 18 40.02 -13.26 14.25
CA TYR A 18 40.21 -12.63 12.94
C TYR A 18 38.90 -12.41 12.20
N ALA A 19 37.95 -13.36 12.26
CA ALA A 19 36.63 -13.16 11.66
C ALA A 19 35.91 -11.94 12.25
N PHE A 20 36.02 -11.71 13.57
CA PHE A 20 35.47 -10.51 14.23
C PHE A 20 36.26 -9.24 13.88
N GLN A 21 37.59 -9.28 13.95
CA GLN A 21 38.45 -8.12 13.68
C GLN A 21 38.24 -7.56 12.27
N TYR A 22 38.08 -8.45 11.28
CA TYR A 22 37.93 -8.07 9.87
C TYR A 22 36.46 -8.03 9.40
N ALA A 23 35.48 -8.14 10.30
CA ALA A 23 34.06 -8.14 9.93
C ALA A 23 33.66 -6.88 9.12
N GLY A 24 34.20 -5.71 9.47
CA GLY A 24 33.99 -4.42 8.82
C GLY A 24 35.03 -4.02 7.76
N ALA A 25 35.87 -4.97 7.30
CA ALA A 25 36.86 -4.69 6.27
C ALA A 25 36.18 -4.16 4.98
N SER A 26 36.77 -3.11 4.38
CA SER A 26 36.28 -2.55 3.12
C SER A 26 36.37 -3.58 1.99
N LEU A 27 35.41 -3.57 1.07
CA LEU A 27 35.47 -4.38 -0.16
C LEU A 27 36.70 -4.04 -1.04
N ASN A 28 37.32 -2.88 -0.80
CA ASN A 28 38.51 -2.43 -1.54
C ASN A 28 39.84 -2.89 -0.92
N ASP A 29 39.82 -3.50 0.27
CA ASP A 29 41.01 -4.05 0.93
C ASP A 29 41.09 -5.57 0.75
N ALA A 30 41.71 -5.98 -0.35
CA ALA A 30 41.79 -7.38 -0.76
C ALA A 30 42.56 -8.27 0.25
N GLU A 31 43.50 -7.72 1.01
CA GLU A 31 44.27 -8.48 2.01
C GLU A 31 43.40 -8.78 3.24
N SER A 32 42.68 -7.78 3.74
CA SER A 32 41.74 -7.95 4.85
C SER A 32 40.56 -8.87 4.49
N GLN A 33 40.03 -8.79 3.26
CA GLN A 33 38.98 -9.72 2.80
C GLN A 33 39.49 -11.16 2.75
N LYS A 34 40.72 -11.37 2.26
CA LYS A 34 41.31 -12.71 2.20
C LYS A 34 41.48 -13.31 3.61
N ILE A 35 41.99 -12.54 4.57
CA ILE A 35 42.15 -13.00 5.96
C ILE A 35 40.78 -13.37 6.57
N LYS A 36 39.75 -12.55 6.30
CA LYS A 36 38.38 -12.83 6.75
C LYS A 36 37.84 -14.13 6.15
N GLU A 37 37.94 -14.32 4.83
CA GLU A 37 37.47 -15.53 4.15
C GLU A 37 38.16 -16.81 4.65
N GLU A 38 39.48 -16.76 4.85
CA GLU A 38 40.24 -17.90 5.39
C GLU A 38 39.80 -18.22 6.83
N ALA A 39 39.59 -17.21 7.66
CA ALA A 39 39.12 -17.36 9.04
C ALA A 39 37.69 -17.93 9.12
N GLU A 40 36.75 -17.40 8.33
CA GLU A 40 35.36 -17.87 8.26
C GLU A 40 35.28 -19.32 7.75
N LEU A 41 36.06 -19.66 6.72
CA LEU A 41 36.14 -21.01 6.18
C LEU A 41 36.68 -21.99 7.23
N TYR A 42 37.74 -21.61 7.95
CA TYR A 42 38.29 -22.46 9.02
C TYR A 42 37.25 -22.70 10.14
N CYS A 43 36.49 -21.67 10.51
CA CYS A 43 35.41 -21.82 11.48
C CYS A 43 34.27 -22.72 10.97
N LEU A 44 33.92 -22.64 9.69
CA LEU A 44 32.91 -23.51 9.07
C LEU A 44 33.34 -24.98 9.06
N VAL A 45 34.60 -25.26 8.72
CA VAL A 45 35.18 -26.61 8.77
C VAL A 45 35.16 -27.16 10.20
N ALA A 46 35.50 -26.33 11.19
CA ALA A 46 35.44 -26.70 12.59
C ALA A 46 34.02 -27.04 13.06
N LYS A 47 33.02 -26.24 12.66
CA LYS A 47 31.58 -26.49 12.93
C LYS A 47 31.10 -27.82 12.39
N GLN A 48 31.56 -28.23 11.21
CA GLN A 48 31.19 -29.53 10.63
C GLN A 48 31.92 -30.71 11.28
N THR A 49 33.04 -30.45 11.96
CA THR A 49 33.89 -31.50 12.53
C THR A 49 33.38 -31.97 13.89
N SER A 50 33.16 -31.06 14.85
CA SER A 50 32.68 -31.44 16.19
C SER A 50 32.21 -30.25 17.03
N TYR A 51 31.05 -30.38 17.65
CA TYR A 51 30.55 -29.45 18.67
C TYR A 51 31.48 -29.32 19.90
N GLN A 52 32.28 -30.35 20.21
CA GLN A 52 33.15 -30.37 21.39
C GLN A 52 34.23 -29.29 21.34
N LEU A 53 34.69 -28.92 20.14
CA LEU A 53 35.69 -27.88 19.95
C LEU A 53 35.18 -26.52 20.46
N PHE A 54 33.92 -26.21 20.16
CA PHE A 54 33.27 -24.97 20.59
C PHE A 54 32.94 -24.99 22.08
N LEU A 55 32.57 -26.15 22.63
CA LEU A 55 32.37 -26.28 24.08
C LEU A 55 33.68 -26.09 24.86
N GLN A 56 34.79 -26.63 24.35
CA GLN A 56 36.12 -26.43 24.92
C GLN A 56 36.58 -24.97 24.79
N LEU A 57 36.36 -24.33 23.65
CA LEU A 57 36.66 -22.91 23.45
C LEU A 57 35.87 -22.02 24.39
N PHE A 58 34.58 -22.29 24.54
CA PHE A 58 33.71 -21.56 25.46
C PHE A 58 34.20 -21.62 26.91
N GLU A 59 34.65 -22.78 27.37
CA GLU A 59 35.14 -22.97 28.75
C GLU A 59 36.51 -22.32 29.01
N VAL A 60 37.41 -22.33 28.02
CA VAL A 60 38.84 -21.98 28.22
C VAL A 60 39.17 -20.55 27.78
N SER A 61 38.50 -20.01 26.76
CA SER A 61 38.84 -18.70 26.21
C SER A 61 38.51 -17.55 27.17
N SER A 62 39.41 -16.56 27.23
CA SER A 62 39.17 -15.30 27.93
C SER A 62 38.43 -14.25 27.09
N HIS A 63 38.24 -14.50 25.79
CA HIS A 63 37.65 -13.54 24.85
C HIS A 63 36.14 -13.73 24.74
N ASP A 64 35.37 -12.65 24.92
CA ASP A 64 33.91 -12.73 24.91
C ASP A 64 33.34 -12.95 23.50
N GLU A 65 34.03 -12.48 22.46
CA GLU A 65 33.72 -12.74 21.05
C GLU A 65 33.81 -14.24 20.73
N VAL A 66 34.83 -14.91 21.29
CA VAL A 66 35.04 -16.35 21.12
C VAL A 66 33.96 -17.14 21.85
N LYS A 67 33.59 -16.72 23.07
CA LYS A 67 32.47 -17.33 23.81
C LYS A 67 31.16 -17.17 23.05
N PHE A 68 30.87 -15.98 22.52
CA PHE A 68 29.68 -15.73 21.72
C PHE A 68 29.64 -16.60 20.47
N TYR A 69 30.74 -16.68 19.70
CA TYR A 69 30.81 -17.53 18.51
C TYR A 69 30.65 -19.01 18.86
N SER A 70 31.22 -19.44 19.98
CA SER A 70 31.09 -20.81 20.45
C SER A 70 29.64 -21.16 20.78
N LEU A 71 28.92 -20.27 21.46
CA LEU A 71 27.49 -20.44 21.71
C LEU A 71 26.66 -20.39 20.42
N GLN A 72 27.02 -19.54 19.45
CA GLN A 72 26.39 -19.50 18.12
C GLN A 72 26.56 -20.83 17.37
N ALA A 73 27.76 -21.43 17.43
CA ALA A 73 28.00 -22.75 16.85
C ALA A 73 27.16 -23.83 17.54
N LEU A 74 27.06 -23.80 18.87
CA LEU A 74 26.20 -24.74 19.62
C LEU A 74 24.72 -24.53 19.31
N GLN A 75 24.27 -23.29 19.12
CA GLN A 75 22.92 -22.94 18.69
C GLN A 75 22.59 -23.64 17.36
N GLU A 76 23.47 -23.57 16.35
CA GLU A 76 23.26 -24.23 15.05
C GLU A 76 23.11 -25.76 15.14
N TYR A 77 23.72 -26.41 16.14
CA TYR A 77 23.49 -27.83 16.41
C TYR A 77 22.12 -28.09 17.05
N LEU A 78 21.62 -27.16 17.86
CA LEU A 78 20.37 -27.30 18.61
C LEU A 78 19.15 -26.87 17.79
N THR A 79 19.30 -25.99 16.80
CA THR A 79 18.21 -25.49 15.96
C THR A 79 17.73 -26.55 14.95
N GLU A 80 16.46 -26.95 15.08
CA GLU A 80 15.80 -27.87 14.15
C GLU A 80 15.76 -27.28 12.72
N GLY A 81 16.10 -28.09 11.71
CA GLY A 81 16.25 -27.66 10.31
C GLY A 81 17.68 -27.31 9.87
N SER A 82 18.61 -27.14 10.82
CA SER A 82 20.04 -27.05 10.52
C SER A 82 20.60 -28.40 10.05
N ALA A 83 21.53 -28.39 9.09
CA ALA A 83 22.22 -29.60 8.63
C ALA A 83 22.98 -30.31 9.76
N LEU A 84 23.42 -29.57 10.78
CA LEU A 84 24.13 -30.10 11.94
C LEU A 84 23.19 -30.74 12.97
N HIS A 85 21.92 -30.33 13.00
CA HIS A 85 20.94 -30.85 13.94
C HIS A 85 20.70 -32.36 13.78
N ALA A 86 20.75 -32.86 12.53
CA ALA A 86 20.62 -34.28 12.23
C ALA A 86 21.70 -35.16 12.91
N GLN A 87 22.83 -34.57 13.32
CA GLN A 87 23.92 -35.26 14.00
C GLN A 87 23.78 -35.26 15.53
N LEU A 88 22.85 -34.47 16.07
CA LEU A 88 22.76 -34.21 17.51
C LEU A 88 22.06 -35.36 18.26
N THR A 89 22.84 -36.11 19.06
CA THR A 89 22.31 -37.17 19.94
C THR A 89 21.94 -36.65 21.34
N TYR A 90 21.16 -37.42 22.10
CA TYR A 90 20.82 -37.09 23.49
C TYR A 90 22.07 -36.91 24.37
N ASN A 91 23.06 -37.80 24.26
CA ASN A 91 24.31 -37.70 25.04
C ASN A 91 25.09 -36.42 24.74
N MET A 92 25.04 -35.94 23.49
CA MET A 92 25.67 -34.68 23.10
C MET A 92 24.94 -33.49 23.72
N SER A 93 23.60 -33.46 23.65
CA SER A 93 22.76 -32.45 24.33
C SER A 93 23.04 -32.41 25.84
N LEU A 94 23.04 -33.58 26.48
CA LEU A 94 23.34 -33.73 27.90
C LEU A 94 24.74 -33.22 28.26
N HIS A 95 25.74 -33.48 27.41
CA HIS A 95 27.10 -32.99 27.60
C HIS A 95 27.15 -31.45 27.52
N ILE A 96 26.57 -30.86 26.48
CA ILE A 96 26.49 -29.40 26.32
C ILE A 96 25.81 -28.78 27.54
N ARG A 97 24.63 -29.28 27.89
CA ARG A 97 23.83 -28.83 29.04
C ARG A 97 24.64 -28.85 30.34
N THR A 98 25.26 -29.98 30.66
CA THR A 98 25.99 -30.16 31.93
C THR A 98 27.16 -29.19 32.03
N LYS A 99 27.92 -29.01 30.94
CA LYS A 99 29.05 -28.07 30.91
C LYS A 99 28.62 -26.62 31.01
N LEU A 100 27.61 -26.20 30.23
CA LEU A 100 27.12 -24.82 30.27
C LEU A 100 26.55 -24.44 31.64
N LEU A 101 25.78 -25.33 32.28
CA LEU A 101 25.24 -25.06 33.62
C LEU A 101 26.35 -25.04 34.68
N ALA A 102 27.32 -25.96 34.63
CA ALA A 102 28.46 -25.95 35.55
C ALA A 102 29.33 -24.70 35.38
N TRP A 103 29.48 -24.22 34.14
CA TRP A 103 30.21 -22.99 33.85
C TRP A 103 29.46 -21.75 34.34
N LEU A 104 28.15 -21.68 34.10
CA LEU A 104 27.30 -20.57 34.53
C LEU A 104 27.37 -20.40 36.05
N GLN A 105 27.36 -21.52 36.77
CA GLN A 105 27.41 -21.61 38.22
C GLN A 105 28.58 -20.87 38.90
N VAL A 106 29.69 -20.62 38.19
CA VAL A 106 30.89 -19.95 38.74
C VAL A 106 31.08 -18.53 38.20
N GLN A 107 30.07 -17.96 37.52
CA GLN A 107 30.11 -16.59 37.01
C GLN A 107 29.37 -15.62 37.92
N ASP A 108 29.89 -14.40 38.02
CA ASP A 108 29.29 -13.29 38.77
C ASP A 108 28.81 -12.13 37.87
N SER A 109 29.27 -12.07 36.61
CA SER A 109 28.89 -11.03 35.64
C SER A 109 29.23 -11.47 34.22
N LEU A 110 28.44 -11.04 33.22
CA LEU A 110 28.72 -11.29 31.80
C LEU A 110 28.33 -10.08 30.93
N PRO A 111 29.00 -9.86 29.78
CA PRO A 111 28.52 -8.91 28.78
C PRO A 111 27.14 -9.29 28.26
N SER A 112 26.31 -8.27 27.94
CA SER A 112 24.91 -8.46 27.56
C SER A 112 24.73 -9.42 26.38
N PHE A 113 25.57 -9.31 25.33
CA PHE A 113 25.49 -10.18 24.15
C PHE A 113 25.81 -11.66 24.44
N VAL A 114 26.74 -11.94 25.37
CA VAL A 114 27.06 -13.32 25.79
C VAL A 114 25.93 -13.89 26.64
N LYS A 115 25.41 -13.08 27.58
CA LYS A 115 24.27 -13.44 28.44
C LYS A 115 23.05 -13.83 27.61
N THR A 116 22.63 -12.99 26.67
CA THR A 116 21.50 -13.27 25.77
C THR A 116 21.74 -14.52 24.92
N LYS A 117 22.94 -14.67 24.35
CA LYS A 117 23.26 -15.86 23.54
C LYS A 117 23.26 -17.14 24.36
N LEU A 118 23.76 -17.10 25.59
CA LEU A 118 23.73 -18.24 26.52
C LEU A 118 22.29 -18.60 26.89
N ALA A 119 21.44 -17.60 27.14
CA ALA A 119 20.02 -17.82 27.42
C ALA A 119 19.31 -18.53 26.26
N VAL A 120 19.57 -18.13 25.01
CA VAL A 120 19.03 -18.79 23.80
C VAL A 120 19.47 -20.26 23.71
N VAL A 121 20.75 -20.54 23.93
CA VAL A 121 21.25 -21.93 23.90
C VAL A 121 20.61 -22.78 25.00
N ILE A 122 20.44 -22.23 26.21
CA ILE A 122 19.73 -22.91 27.30
C ILE A 122 18.25 -23.11 26.95
N ALA A 123 17.58 -22.12 26.37
CA ALA A 123 16.19 -22.21 25.93
C ALA A 123 15.98 -23.31 24.87
N LEU A 124 16.91 -23.47 23.93
CA LEU A 124 16.87 -24.56 22.94
C LEU A 124 17.08 -25.93 23.58
N LEU A 125 17.96 -26.03 24.59
CA LEU A 125 18.12 -27.27 25.38
C LEU A 125 16.84 -27.59 26.17
N ILE A 126 16.19 -26.58 26.75
CA ILE A 126 14.88 -26.72 27.41
C ILE A 126 13.85 -27.21 26.39
N ARG A 127 13.72 -26.54 25.25
CA ARG A 127 12.77 -26.93 24.19
C ARG A 127 12.98 -28.38 23.75
N ARG A 128 14.22 -28.83 23.62
CA ARG A 128 14.52 -30.21 23.20
C ARG A 128 14.22 -31.25 24.29
N ASP A 129 14.68 -31.01 25.52
CA ASP A 129 14.76 -32.06 26.55
C ASP A 129 13.65 -31.95 27.63
N TYR A 130 13.05 -30.78 27.86
CA TYR A 130 11.95 -30.59 28.81
C TYR A 130 10.59 -30.89 28.13
N PRO A 131 9.62 -31.53 28.79
CA PRO A 131 9.64 -32.02 30.18
C PRO A 131 10.15 -33.46 30.34
N ASP A 132 10.38 -34.21 29.26
CA ASP A 132 10.57 -35.66 29.35
C ASP A 132 11.98 -36.08 29.80
N ALA A 133 13.01 -35.57 29.14
CA ALA A 133 14.39 -35.97 29.35
C ALA A 133 15.14 -35.05 30.35
N TRP A 134 14.51 -33.93 30.72
CA TRP A 134 14.98 -32.97 31.73
C TRP A 134 13.83 -32.37 32.54
N GLY A 135 13.02 -33.19 33.20
CA GLY A 135 11.87 -32.72 33.97
C GLY A 135 12.17 -31.71 35.08
N SER A 136 13.40 -31.67 35.60
CA SER A 136 13.84 -30.72 36.63
C SER A 136 14.36 -29.39 36.10
N ALA A 137 14.36 -29.14 34.78
CA ALA A 137 15.08 -28.02 34.16
C ALA A 137 14.94 -26.66 34.86
N PHE A 138 13.71 -26.21 35.08
CA PHE A 138 13.45 -24.93 35.75
C PHE A 138 13.76 -24.98 37.26
N HIS A 139 13.54 -26.12 37.92
CA HIS A 139 13.88 -26.30 39.34
C HIS A 139 15.40 -26.23 39.56
N ASP A 140 16.18 -26.81 38.64
CA ASP A 140 17.65 -26.76 38.66
C ASP A 140 18.15 -25.32 38.50
N LEU A 141 17.51 -24.52 37.63
CA LEU A 141 17.82 -23.10 37.44
C LEU A 141 17.40 -22.25 38.66
N LEU A 142 16.21 -22.48 39.21
CA LEU A 142 15.72 -21.80 40.43
C LEU A 142 16.63 -22.05 41.63
N ALA A 143 17.24 -23.24 41.73
CA ALA A 143 18.19 -23.56 42.79
C ALA A 143 19.49 -22.73 42.73
N LEU A 144 19.77 -22.03 41.61
CA LEU A 144 20.94 -21.17 41.45
C LEU A 144 20.72 -19.74 41.97
N LEU A 145 19.46 -19.30 42.11
CA LEU A 145 19.10 -17.93 42.49
C LEU A 145 19.75 -17.44 43.80
N PRO A 146 19.90 -18.25 44.87
CA PRO A 146 20.51 -17.79 46.12
C PRO A 146 21.98 -17.37 46.00
N ARG A 147 22.65 -17.62 44.87
CA ARG A 147 24.05 -17.24 44.66
C ARG A 147 24.24 -15.74 44.44
N GLY A 148 23.18 -15.02 44.06
CA GLY A 148 23.22 -13.58 43.97
C GLY A 148 22.39 -13.00 42.83
N PRO A 149 22.35 -11.67 42.75
CA PRO A 149 21.52 -10.94 41.78
C PRO A 149 21.76 -11.33 40.32
N PHE A 150 23.01 -11.59 39.94
CA PHE A 150 23.36 -12.01 38.58
C PHE A 150 22.61 -13.28 38.14
N MET A 151 22.39 -14.23 39.05
CA MET A 151 21.62 -15.43 38.74
C MET A 151 20.14 -15.16 38.54
N VAL A 152 19.58 -14.16 39.26
CA VAL A 152 18.20 -13.71 39.06
C VAL A 152 18.04 -13.07 37.69
N GLU A 153 18.97 -12.19 37.32
CA GLU A 153 19.02 -11.58 35.98
C GLU A 153 19.14 -12.63 34.87
N MET A 154 20.06 -13.59 35.04
CA MET A 154 20.25 -14.68 34.08
C MET A 154 18.99 -15.55 33.97
N TYR A 155 18.30 -15.80 35.09
CA TYR A 155 17.06 -16.57 35.09
C TYR A 155 15.95 -15.87 34.29
N PHE A 156 15.75 -14.57 34.48
CA PHE A 156 14.81 -13.79 33.66
C PHE A 156 15.20 -13.79 32.18
N CYS A 157 16.50 -13.67 31.87
CA CYS A 157 17.00 -13.76 30.50
C CYS A 157 16.68 -15.13 29.86
N ILE A 158 16.85 -16.23 30.60
CA ILE A 158 16.49 -17.59 30.16
C ILE A 158 14.98 -17.72 29.96
N LEU A 159 14.16 -17.18 30.87
CA LEU A 159 12.70 -17.20 30.72
C LEU A 159 12.25 -16.43 29.47
N ASN A 160 12.86 -15.28 29.18
CA ASN A 160 12.55 -14.51 27.97
C ASN A 160 12.96 -15.25 26.69
N ALA A 161 14.16 -15.83 26.65
CA ALA A 161 14.58 -16.65 25.51
C ALA A 161 13.69 -17.91 25.35
N THR A 162 13.25 -18.50 26.46
CA THR A 162 12.31 -19.64 26.45
C THR A 162 10.95 -19.23 25.88
N TYR A 163 10.47 -18.02 26.21
CA TYR A 163 9.24 -17.48 25.65
C TYR A 163 9.34 -17.32 24.12
N GLU A 164 10.41 -16.70 23.63
CA GLU A 164 10.63 -16.47 22.20
C GLU A 164 10.74 -17.79 21.42
N GLU A 165 11.44 -18.79 21.95
CA GLU A 165 11.67 -20.07 21.27
C GLU A 165 10.47 -21.04 21.31
N ILE A 166 9.57 -20.90 22.29
CA ILE A 166 8.51 -21.89 22.58
C ILE A 166 7.11 -21.29 22.50
N VAL A 167 6.91 -20.07 22.99
CA VAL A 167 5.58 -19.46 23.16
C VAL A 167 5.21 -18.54 21.99
N GLU A 168 6.12 -17.70 21.50
CA GLU A 168 5.90 -16.73 20.39
C GLU A 168 5.95 -17.38 18.98
N PHE A 169 5.61 -18.66 18.89
CA PHE A 169 5.83 -19.49 17.70
C PHE A 169 4.76 -19.36 16.60
N ASP A 170 5.18 -19.21 15.34
CA ASP A 170 4.31 -19.20 14.16
C ASP A 170 3.94 -20.62 13.69
N SER A 171 2.70 -21.03 14.00
CA SER A 171 2.18 -22.36 13.65
C SER A 171 2.05 -22.62 12.14
N THR A 172 2.03 -21.57 11.30
CA THR A 172 1.84 -21.70 9.85
C THR A 172 3.13 -22.08 9.11
N ARG A 173 4.29 -21.75 9.67
CA ARG A 173 5.60 -21.99 9.04
C ARG A 173 6.18 -23.39 9.29
N TYR A 174 5.84 -24.01 10.42
CA TYR A 174 6.58 -25.16 10.94
C TYR A 174 5.75 -26.44 11.11
N GLY A 175 4.44 -26.41 10.92
CA GLY A 175 3.58 -27.60 10.87
C GLY A 175 3.06 -28.10 12.23
N ALA A 176 2.17 -29.09 12.20
CA ALA A 176 1.36 -29.51 13.35
C ALA A 176 2.14 -30.23 14.48
N GLU A 177 3.21 -30.96 14.14
CA GLU A 177 4.01 -31.71 15.13
C GLU A 177 4.75 -30.75 16.08
N TYR A 178 5.34 -29.67 15.54
CA TYR A 178 6.02 -28.64 16.32
C TYR A 178 5.08 -27.91 17.27
N ALA A 179 3.87 -27.56 16.80
CA ALA A 179 2.86 -26.93 17.64
C ALA A 179 2.45 -27.82 18.82
N SER A 180 2.31 -29.14 18.59
CA SER A 180 1.98 -30.10 19.65
C SER A 180 3.11 -30.21 20.69
N HIS A 181 4.37 -30.16 20.25
CA HIS A 181 5.52 -30.21 21.15
C HIS A 181 5.61 -28.98 22.06
N ASN A 182 5.49 -27.78 21.48
CA ASN A 182 5.50 -26.54 22.27
C ASN A 182 4.31 -26.45 23.23
N MET A 183 3.13 -26.96 22.84
CA MET A 183 1.98 -27.03 23.74
C MET A 183 2.27 -27.91 24.96
N LYS A 184 2.91 -29.07 24.75
CA LYS A 184 3.31 -29.99 25.83
C LYS A 184 4.24 -29.30 26.84
N ILE A 185 5.19 -28.50 26.36
CA ILE A 185 6.11 -27.75 27.23
C ILE A 185 5.35 -26.72 28.07
N LYS A 186 4.48 -25.92 27.43
CA LYS A 186 3.65 -24.92 28.12
C LYS A 186 2.78 -25.53 29.20
N ASP A 187 2.11 -26.65 28.90
CA ASP A 187 1.29 -27.36 29.87
C ASP A 187 2.12 -27.89 31.04
N ALA A 188 3.31 -28.46 30.78
CA ALA A 188 4.19 -28.95 31.83
C ALA A 188 4.80 -27.82 32.70
N MET A 189 5.04 -26.64 32.14
CA MET A 189 5.47 -25.46 32.92
C MET A 189 4.34 -24.95 33.83
N ARG A 190 3.09 -25.00 33.35
CA ARG A 190 1.91 -24.51 34.07
C ARG A 190 1.47 -25.45 35.18
N ASP A 191 1.28 -26.73 34.86
CA ASP A 191 0.63 -27.71 35.73
C ASP A 191 1.43 -29.02 35.82
N GLY A 192 1.33 -29.70 36.96
CA GLY A 192 1.94 -31.01 37.18
C GLY A 192 3.25 -30.98 37.99
N PRO A 193 3.94 -32.12 38.12
CA PRO A 193 5.07 -32.29 39.03
C PRO A 193 6.32 -31.49 38.62
N THR A 194 6.40 -31.07 37.36
CA THR A 194 7.50 -30.25 36.82
C THR A 194 7.15 -28.77 36.71
N SER A 195 5.94 -28.38 37.16
CA SER A 195 5.46 -27.00 37.07
C SER A 195 6.40 -26.03 37.78
N CYS A 196 6.68 -24.90 37.13
CA CYS A 196 7.68 -23.94 37.59
C CYS A 196 7.17 -22.51 37.60
N ILE A 197 6.01 -22.24 37.00
CA ILE A 197 5.48 -20.88 36.83
C ILE A 197 5.20 -20.20 38.16
N ALA A 198 4.59 -20.89 39.13
CA ALA A 198 4.32 -20.33 40.45
C ALA A 198 5.61 -19.88 41.17
N GLN A 199 6.63 -20.74 41.19
CA GLN A 199 7.92 -20.44 41.81
C GLN A 199 8.65 -19.31 41.06
N SER A 200 8.59 -19.30 39.72
CA SER A 200 9.18 -18.24 38.90
C SER A 200 8.52 -16.89 39.17
N PHE A 201 7.21 -16.88 39.35
CA PHE A 201 6.44 -15.68 39.70
C PHE A 201 6.76 -15.22 41.11
N ASP A 202 6.96 -16.13 42.07
CA ASP A 202 7.40 -15.75 43.42
C ASP A 202 8.77 -15.03 43.39
N VAL A 203 9.68 -15.39 42.48
CA VAL A 203 10.95 -14.66 42.27
C VAL A 203 10.70 -13.23 41.82
N ILE A 204 9.86 -13.03 40.80
CA ILE A 204 9.50 -11.71 40.30
C ILE A 204 8.83 -10.88 41.41
N TYR A 205 7.89 -11.48 42.14
CA TYR A 205 7.18 -10.83 43.24
C TYR A 205 8.14 -10.36 44.34
N ASN A 206 9.10 -11.21 44.71
CA ASN A 206 10.10 -10.89 45.72
C ASN A 206 11.04 -9.75 45.29
N VAL A 207 11.48 -9.75 44.01
CA VAL A 207 12.30 -8.66 43.45
C VAL A 207 11.54 -7.33 43.51
N LEU A 208 10.28 -7.32 43.05
CA LEU A 208 9.46 -6.11 43.03
C LEU A 208 9.12 -5.60 44.44
N THR A 209 8.91 -6.50 45.41
CA THR A 209 8.65 -6.12 46.80
C THR A 209 9.90 -5.59 47.51
N ALA A 210 11.08 -6.08 47.12
CA ALA A 210 12.35 -5.64 47.69
C ALA A 210 12.87 -4.33 47.08
N TYR A 211 12.28 -3.86 45.98
CA TYR A 211 12.73 -2.66 45.28
C TYR A 211 12.62 -1.41 46.16
N ASP A 212 13.73 -0.66 46.21
CA ASP A 212 13.82 0.68 46.79
C ASP A 212 14.36 1.65 45.73
N GLN A 213 13.86 2.88 45.72
CA GLN A 213 14.18 3.88 44.69
C GLN A 213 15.67 4.26 44.65
N SER A 214 16.42 3.97 45.73
CA SER A 214 17.85 4.27 45.83
C SER A 214 18.77 3.19 45.22
N ASP A 215 18.24 1.99 44.93
CA ASP A 215 19.02 0.84 44.45
C ASP A 215 18.88 0.64 42.94
N GLY A 216 19.87 1.15 42.19
CA GLY A 216 19.92 1.02 40.72
C GLY A 216 20.05 -0.42 40.23
N HIS A 217 20.56 -1.34 41.04
CA HIS A 217 20.66 -2.75 40.66
C HIS A 217 19.30 -3.45 40.77
N LEU A 218 18.57 -3.19 41.86
CA LEU A 218 17.19 -3.67 42.00
C LEU A 218 16.23 -3.03 41.00
N LEU A 219 16.50 -1.79 40.55
CA LEU A 219 15.76 -1.17 39.45
C LEU A 219 15.86 -2.02 38.17
N ALA A 220 17.09 -2.39 37.77
CA ALA A 220 17.32 -3.20 36.57
C ALA A 220 16.64 -4.58 36.67
N LEU A 221 16.74 -5.24 37.83
CA LEU A 221 16.06 -6.52 38.08
C LEU A 221 14.53 -6.38 38.09
N SER A 222 13.99 -5.28 38.62
CA SER A 222 12.55 -5.01 38.65
C SER A 222 11.99 -4.77 37.25
N LEU A 223 12.71 -4.00 36.42
CA LEU A 223 12.37 -3.80 35.01
C LEU A 223 12.36 -5.12 34.25
N ALA A 224 13.43 -5.93 34.39
CA ALA A 224 13.51 -7.25 33.77
C ALA A 224 12.43 -8.21 34.29
N GLY A 225 12.10 -8.14 35.57
CA GLY A 225 11.04 -8.92 36.21
C GLY A 225 9.65 -8.57 35.66
N LEU A 226 9.33 -7.29 35.51
CA LEU A 226 8.08 -6.83 34.89
C LEU A 226 8.00 -7.21 33.41
N GLU A 227 9.08 -7.03 32.64
CA GLU A 227 9.12 -7.46 31.23
C GLU A 227 8.87 -8.97 31.10
N THR A 228 9.50 -9.77 31.97
CA THR A 228 9.29 -11.22 32.01
C THR A 228 7.85 -11.55 32.42
N LEU A 229 7.29 -10.87 33.42
CA LEU A 229 5.91 -11.07 33.84
C LEU A 229 4.92 -10.80 32.71
N GLN A 230 5.07 -9.67 32.02
CA GLN A 230 4.23 -9.23 30.90
C GLN A 230 4.06 -10.35 29.87
N LYS A 231 5.17 -10.95 29.41
CA LYS A 231 5.18 -12.01 28.38
C LYS A 231 4.37 -13.25 28.79
N TYR A 232 4.35 -13.59 30.08
CA TYR A 232 3.75 -14.84 30.56
C TYR A 232 2.27 -14.74 30.96
N ILE A 233 1.73 -13.54 31.20
CA ILE A 233 0.37 -13.34 31.72
C ILE A 233 -0.71 -14.01 30.85
N GLN A 234 -0.59 -13.96 29.52
CA GLN A 234 -1.67 -14.38 28.60
C GLN A 234 -2.07 -15.86 28.74
N TRP A 235 -1.13 -16.76 29.02
CA TRP A 235 -1.37 -18.21 29.00
C TRP A 235 -1.26 -18.90 30.38
N VAL A 236 -0.87 -18.18 31.42
CA VAL A 236 -0.80 -18.65 32.81
C VAL A 236 -2.17 -18.56 33.51
N ASP A 237 -2.41 -19.27 34.62
CA ASP A 237 -3.66 -19.13 35.38
C ASP A 237 -3.85 -17.70 35.92
N ILE A 238 -5.04 -17.12 35.69
CA ILE A 238 -5.39 -15.78 36.17
C ILE A 238 -5.30 -15.65 37.70
N ALA A 239 -5.63 -16.70 38.45
CA ALA A 239 -5.60 -16.66 39.91
C ALA A 239 -4.17 -16.39 40.45
N LEU A 240 -3.16 -16.91 39.76
CA LEU A 240 -1.76 -16.65 40.10
C LEU A 240 -1.36 -15.20 39.76
N VAL A 241 -1.83 -14.69 38.62
CA VAL A 241 -1.56 -13.31 38.16
C VAL A 241 -2.24 -12.28 39.08
N MET A 242 -3.44 -12.56 39.59
CA MET A 242 -4.18 -11.64 40.47
C MET A 242 -3.42 -11.28 41.77
N ARG A 243 -2.46 -12.12 42.20
CA ARG A 243 -1.59 -11.83 43.35
C ARG A 243 -0.70 -10.59 43.13
N PHE A 244 -0.40 -10.27 41.87
CA PHE A 244 0.44 -9.12 41.50
C PHE A 244 -0.33 -7.80 41.46
N VAL A 245 -1.66 -7.81 41.33
CA VAL A 245 -2.46 -6.59 41.11
C VAL A 245 -2.20 -5.51 42.17
N PRO A 246 -2.23 -5.81 43.50
CA PRO A 246 -1.93 -4.78 44.50
C PRO A 246 -0.51 -4.21 44.38
N LEU A 247 0.46 -5.05 44.01
CA LEU A 247 1.86 -4.66 43.83
C LEU A 247 2.03 -3.81 42.56
N LEU A 248 1.34 -4.15 41.46
CA LEU A 248 1.32 -3.37 40.23
C LEU A 248 0.69 -1.99 40.46
N TYR A 249 -0.42 -1.90 41.19
CA TYR A 249 -1.02 -0.62 41.55
C TYR A 249 -0.10 0.22 42.45
N HIS A 250 0.54 -0.40 43.44
CA HIS A 250 1.53 0.29 44.25
C HIS A 250 2.68 0.83 43.39
N THR A 251 3.18 0.01 42.45
CA THR A 251 4.26 0.37 41.53
C THR A 251 3.87 1.53 40.62
N LEU A 252 2.69 1.48 40.02
CA LEU A 252 2.14 2.54 39.17
C LEU A 252 2.03 3.88 39.91
N SER A 253 1.60 3.87 41.17
CA SER A 253 1.39 5.10 41.94
C SER A 253 2.66 5.68 42.58
N HIS A 254 3.71 4.88 42.83
CA HIS A 254 4.84 5.32 43.66
C HIS A 254 6.22 5.22 43.00
N PHE A 255 6.38 4.47 41.89
CA PHE A 255 7.69 4.21 41.31
C PHE A 255 7.79 4.66 39.85
N ASP A 256 8.19 5.91 39.63
CA ASP A 256 8.31 6.59 38.33
C ASP A 256 9.01 5.74 37.28
N ALA A 257 10.19 5.21 37.59
CA ALA A 257 10.98 4.40 36.68
C ALA A 257 10.36 3.04 36.29
N LEU A 258 9.33 2.58 37.02
CA LEU A 258 8.67 1.29 36.78
C LEU A 258 7.24 1.44 36.23
N ARG A 259 6.70 2.67 36.13
CA ARG A 259 5.28 2.90 35.80
C ARG A 259 4.88 2.29 34.46
N CYS A 260 5.60 2.61 33.38
CA CYS A 260 5.32 2.07 32.05
C CYS A 260 5.29 0.54 32.08
N ARG A 261 6.36 -0.11 32.57
CA ARG A 261 6.41 -1.59 32.64
C ARG A 261 5.28 -2.21 33.49
N ALA A 262 4.87 -1.53 34.56
CA ALA A 262 3.73 -1.97 35.37
C ALA A 262 2.39 -1.79 34.64
N ALA A 263 2.23 -0.70 33.87
CA ALA A 263 1.06 -0.47 33.01
C ALA A 263 0.96 -1.55 31.93
N ASN A 264 2.08 -1.95 31.32
CA ASN A 264 2.09 -2.94 30.25
C ASN A 264 1.74 -4.33 30.81
N CYS A 265 2.21 -4.66 32.02
CA CYS A 265 1.76 -5.87 32.74
C CYS A 265 0.26 -5.84 32.99
N LEU A 266 -0.26 -4.71 33.50
CA LEU A 266 -1.69 -4.53 33.74
C LEU A 266 -2.49 -4.63 32.43
N ASN A 267 -1.98 -4.09 31.33
CA ASN A 267 -2.59 -4.22 30.01
C ASN A 267 -2.75 -5.70 29.63
N GLN A 268 -1.74 -6.53 29.86
CA GLN A 268 -1.84 -7.98 29.63
C GLN A 268 -2.86 -8.67 30.54
N VAL A 269 -3.04 -8.19 31.79
CA VAL A 269 -4.09 -8.71 32.68
C VAL A 269 -5.47 -8.40 32.11
N VAL A 270 -5.69 -7.15 31.67
CA VAL A 270 -6.99 -6.74 31.13
C VAL A 270 -7.23 -7.29 29.72
N ALA A 271 -6.21 -7.51 28.89
CA ALA A 271 -6.32 -8.09 27.56
C ALA A 271 -6.57 -9.61 27.55
N LYS A 272 -6.44 -10.28 28.71
CA LYS A 272 -6.53 -11.73 28.79
C LYS A 272 -7.88 -12.26 28.26
N GLY A 273 -7.83 -13.20 27.31
CA GLY A 273 -9.02 -13.77 26.66
C GLY A 273 -9.94 -14.51 27.64
N MET A 274 -11.19 -14.06 27.76
CA MET A 274 -12.20 -14.62 28.66
C MET A 274 -13.62 -14.54 28.07
N GLN A 275 -14.54 -15.36 28.58
CA GLN A 275 -15.96 -15.18 28.30
C GLN A 275 -16.48 -13.88 28.94
N PRO A 276 -17.45 -13.18 28.32
CA PRO A 276 -17.88 -11.85 28.77
C PRO A 276 -18.28 -11.76 30.24
N ASP A 277 -18.97 -12.77 30.78
CA ASP A 277 -19.38 -12.83 32.18
C ASP A 277 -18.20 -12.89 33.14
N LYS A 278 -17.18 -13.70 32.80
CA LYS A 278 -15.93 -13.80 33.58
C LYS A 278 -15.08 -12.54 33.44
N LYS A 279 -15.07 -11.92 32.26
CA LYS A 279 -14.35 -10.67 31.98
C LYS A 279 -14.88 -9.51 32.83
N LEU A 280 -16.20 -9.33 32.88
CA LEU A 280 -16.83 -8.32 33.73
C LEU A 280 -16.55 -8.56 35.22
N ALA A 281 -16.59 -9.82 35.67
CA ALA A 281 -16.25 -10.17 37.03
C ALA A 281 -14.78 -9.87 37.36
N LEU A 282 -13.85 -10.13 36.44
CA LEU A 282 -12.44 -9.76 36.56
C LEU A 282 -12.31 -8.24 36.74
N TYR A 283 -12.90 -7.43 35.86
CA TYR A 283 -12.81 -5.98 35.95
C TYR A 283 -13.41 -5.41 37.23
N THR A 284 -14.49 -6.02 37.72
CA THR A 284 -15.08 -5.66 39.02
C THR A 284 -14.12 -5.99 40.17
N SER A 285 -13.40 -7.11 40.10
CA SER A 285 -12.41 -7.49 41.12
C SER A 285 -11.12 -6.68 41.05
N LEU A 286 -10.74 -6.20 39.86
CA LEU A 286 -9.56 -5.36 39.67
C LEU A 286 -9.74 -3.96 40.25
N ASP A 287 -10.97 -3.44 40.27
CA ASP A 287 -11.29 -2.07 40.70
C ASP A 287 -10.35 -1.03 40.07
N LEU A 288 -10.19 -1.12 38.75
CA LEU A 288 -9.16 -0.38 38.01
C LEU A 288 -9.50 1.12 37.82
N VAL A 289 -10.78 1.45 37.63
CA VAL A 289 -11.19 2.82 37.29
C VAL A 289 -10.80 3.86 38.36
N PRO A 290 -10.95 3.60 39.67
CA PRO A 290 -10.47 4.51 40.70
C PRO A 290 -8.95 4.76 40.63
N VAL A 291 -8.16 3.73 40.35
CA VAL A 291 -6.69 3.84 40.22
C VAL A 291 -6.33 4.73 39.02
N LEU A 292 -6.93 4.47 37.86
CA LEU A 292 -6.74 5.30 36.66
C LEU A 292 -7.15 6.76 36.90
N THR A 293 -8.24 6.97 37.63
CA THR A 293 -8.71 8.32 37.99
C THR A 293 -7.73 9.04 38.90
N ALA A 294 -7.12 8.34 39.87
CA ALA A 294 -6.09 8.90 40.74
C ALA A 294 -4.81 9.24 39.96
N LEU A 295 -4.39 8.37 39.05
CA LEU A 295 -3.22 8.61 38.17
C LEU A 295 -3.44 9.84 37.29
N ARG A 296 -4.64 10.00 36.73
CA ARG A 296 -4.99 11.20 35.95
C ARG A 296 -4.74 12.50 36.71
N GLN A 297 -5.03 12.53 38.01
CA GLN A 297 -4.90 13.75 38.82
C GLN A 297 -3.45 14.04 39.25
N SER A 298 -2.58 13.03 39.22
CA SER A 298 -1.26 13.09 39.89
C SER A 298 -0.06 12.89 38.96
N VAL A 299 -0.22 12.16 37.87
CA VAL A 299 0.90 11.73 37.00
C VAL A 299 0.66 12.06 35.53
N LEU A 300 -0.55 11.79 35.00
CA LEU A 300 -0.82 11.87 33.55
C LEU A 300 -0.88 13.28 32.95
N HIS A 301 -0.55 14.31 33.74
CA HIS A 301 -0.44 15.67 33.24
C HIS A 301 0.99 16.05 32.83
N ASP A 302 1.99 15.29 33.29
CA ASP A 302 3.39 15.67 33.22
C ASP A 302 4.27 14.67 32.44
N ASP A 303 3.75 13.49 32.09
CA ASP A 303 4.54 12.37 31.54
C ASP A 303 3.81 11.67 30.38
N ASP A 304 4.23 12.01 29.14
CA ASP A 304 3.63 11.51 27.90
C ASP A 304 3.84 10.00 27.71
N ASP A 305 5.02 9.47 28.07
CA ASP A 305 5.33 8.03 27.97
C ASP A 305 4.36 7.21 28.86
N VAL A 306 4.05 7.70 30.06
CA VAL A 306 3.08 7.06 30.94
C VAL A 306 1.65 7.22 30.40
N CYS A 307 1.34 8.34 29.76
CA CYS A 307 0.04 8.57 29.11
C CYS A 307 -0.22 7.59 27.96
N GLU A 308 0.79 7.26 27.15
CA GLU A 308 0.68 6.26 26.09
C GLU A 308 0.34 4.87 26.66
N GLU A 309 1.12 4.39 27.63
CA GLU A 309 0.93 3.06 28.21
C GLU A 309 -0.41 2.94 28.98
N ILE A 310 -0.84 4.00 29.64
CA ILE A 310 -2.17 4.06 30.27
C ILE A 310 -3.27 4.20 29.22
N GLY A 311 -3.01 4.87 28.10
CA GLY A 311 -3.88 4.92 26.92
C GLY A 311 -4.18 3.52 26.40
N GLU A 312 -3.15 2.68 26.24
CA GLU A 312 -3.31 1.29 25.81
C GLU A 312 -4.20 0.49 26.77
N VAL A 313 -4.01 0.66 28.09
CA VAL A 313 -4.85 0.02 29.13
C VAL A 313 -6.30 0.50 29.02
N VAL A 314 -6.53 1.82 28.92
CA VAL A 314 -7.87 2.42 28.79
C VAL A 314 -8.57 1.95 27.53
N ASN A 315 -7.84 1.89 26.41
CA ASN A 315 -8.34 1.41 25.13
C ASN A 315 -8.79 -0.04 25.23
N THR A 316 -7.93 -0.91 25.75
CA THR A 316 -8.21 -2.35 25.91
C THR A 316 -9.41 -2.59 26.82
N VAL A 317 -9.48 -1.93 27.98
CA VAL A 317 -10.63 -2.06 28.89
C VAL A 317 -11.91 -1.57 28.23
N GLY A 318 -11.86 -0.44 27.54
CA GLY A 318 -13.01 0.13 26.85
C GLY A 318 -13.56 -0.77 25.75
N LEU A 319 -12.69 -1.31 24.88
CA LEU A 319 -13.08 -2.24 23.82
C LEU A 319 -13.70 -3.53 24.36
N GLU A 320 -13.09 -4.13 25.39
CA GLU A 320 -13.60 -5.33 26.05
C GLU A 320 -14.94 -5.08 26.75
N LEU A 321 -15.13 -3.90 27.36
CA LEU A 321 -16.42 -3.50 27.93
C LEU A 321 -17.49 -3.33 26.85
N ILE A 322 -17.17 -2.74 25.70
CA ILE A 322 -18.09 -2.62 24.56
C ILE A 322 -18.51 -4.02 24.08
N MET A 323 -17.56 -4.96 23.94
CA MET A 323 -17.84 -6.35 23.59
C MET A 323 -18.75 -7.04 24.63
N CYS A 324 -18.50 -6.80 25.92
CA CYS A 324 -19.35 -7.32 27.00
C CYS A 324 -20.78 -6.76 26.91
N ILE A 325 -20.92 -5.44 26.71
CA ILE A 325 -22.21 -4.76 26.56
C ILE A 325 -23.01 -5.36 25.39
N ASP A 326 -22.38 -5.55 24.24
CA ASP A 326 -23.02 -6.15 23.06
C ASP A 326 -23.44 -7.60 23.32
N SER A 327 -22.58 -8.40 23.96
CA SER A 327 -22.90 -9.78 24.32
C SER A 327 -24.09 -9.86 25.29
N PHE A 328 -24.06 -9.10 26.39
CA PHE A 328 -25.13 -9.15 27.39
C PHE A 328 -26.45 -8.60 26.86
N ARG A 329 -26.39 -7.64 25.93
CA ARG A 329 -27.56 -7.15 25.21
C ARG A 329 -28.18 -8.24 24.33
N GLN A 330 -27.37 -9.06 23.66
CA GLN A 330 -27.84 -10.17 22.83
C GLN A 330 -28.41 -11.33 23.67
N THR A 331 -27.80 -11.64 24.82
CA THR A 331 -28.27 -12.68 25.74
C THR A 331 -29.38 -12.21 26.68
N ASN A 332 -29.74 -10.92 26.64
CA ASN A 332 -30.74 -10.26 27.48
C ASN A 332 -30.46 -10.37 29.00
N ASP A 333 -29.18 -10.32 29.39
CA ASP A 333 -28.71 -10.31 30.79
C ASP A 333 -28.65 -8.86 31.31
N GLN A 334 -29.73 -8.40 31.93
CA GLN A 334 -29.90 -6.98 32.29
C GLN A 334 -28.94 -6.52 33.39
N ASP A 335 -28.71 -7.32 34.43
CA ASP A 335 -27.88 -6.91 35.57
C ASP A 335 -26.43 -6.70 35.13
N ARG A 336 -25.88 -7.64 34.34
CA ARG A 336 -24.51 -7.52 33.83
C ARG A 336 -24.38 -6.45 32.76
N TYR A 337 -25.39 -6.27 31.91
CA TYR A 337 -25.45 -5.16 30.97
C TYR A 337 -25.36 -3.80 31.68
N GLN A 338 -26.13 -3.61 32.76
CA GLN A 338 -26.10 -2.38 33.56
C GLN A 338 -24.75 -2.16 34.22
N ALA A 339 -24.16 -3.21 34.81
CA ALA A 339 -22.84 -3.13 35.44
C ALA A 339 -21.73 -2.77 34.44
N ALA A 340 -21.67 -3.44 33.28
CA ALA A 340 -20.69 -3.13 32.24
C ALA A 340 -20.86 -1.71 31.68
N SER A 341 -22.11 -1.28 31.47
CA SER A 341 -22.43 0.07 30.99
C SER A 341 -22.03 1.16 31.98
N ALA A 342 -22.28 0.94 33.28
CA ALA A 342 -21.88 1.88 34.33
C ALA A 342 -20.35 1.98 34.45
N MET A 343 -19.64 0.86 34.33
CA MET A 343 -18.18 0.85 34.32
C MET A 343 -17.61 1.59 33.11
N LEU A 344 -18.16 1.37 31.90
CA LEU A 344 -17.76 2.12 30.71
C LEU A 344 -18.00 3.62 30.90
N ALA A 345 -19.14 4.02 31.46
CA ALA A 345 -19.43 5.42 31.78
C ALA A 345 -18.37 6.05 32.70
N SER A 346 -17.90 5.30 33.70
CA SER A 346 -16.86 5.75 34.63
C SER A 346 -15.47 5.84 34.01
N LEU A 347 -15.20 5.11 32.92
CA LEU A 347 -13.94 5.16 32.16
C LEU A 347 -13.87 6.39 31.23
N MET A 348 -15.01 6.87 30.72
CA MET A 348 -15.04 7.96 29.73
C MET A 348 -14.27 9.24 30.10
N PRO A 349 -14.29 9.73 31.35
CA PRO A 349 -13.54 10.93 31.70
C PRO A 349 -12.04 10.83 31.40
N ILE A 350 -11.40 9.67 31.61
CA ILE A 350 -9.98 9.48 31.28
C ILE A 350 -9.78 9.24 29.78
N THR A 351 -10.67 8.49 29.12
CA THR A 351 -10.63 8.31 27.65
C THR A 351 -10.65 9.65 26.93
N TRP A 352 -11.54 10.58 27.30
CA TRP A 352 -11.60 11.90 26.66
C TRP A 352 -10.42 12.80 27.01
N PHE A 353 -9.81 12.60 28.17
CA PHE A 353 -8.60 13.33 28.55
C PHE A 353 -7.42 12.91 27.65
N LEU A 354 -7.20 11.61 27.49
CA LEU A 354 -6.15 11.07 26.63
C LEU A 354 -6.41 11.37 25.14
N PHE A 355 -7.66 11.29 24.69
CA PHE A 355 -8.01 11.61 23.30
C PHE A 355 -7.85 13.10 22.95
N ALA A 356 -7.94 14.00 23.92
CA ALA A 356 -7.73 15.43 23.72
C ALA A 356 -6.30 15.89 24.06
N HIS A 357 -5.37 14.95 24.28
CA HIS A 357 -3.99 15.22 24.65
C HIS A 357 -3.22 15.95 23.53
N ASP A 358 -2.21 16.76 23.88
CA ASP A 358 -1.47 17.52 22.87
C ASP A 358 -0.51 16.65 22.05
N SER A 359 0.04 15.58 22.64
CA SER A 359 0.75 14.53 21.89
C SER A 359 -0.22 13.64 21.12
N THR A 360 0.05 13.48 19.82
CA THR A 360 -0.72 12.62 18.91
C THR A 360 -0.61 11.15 19.26
N ASP A 361 0.55 10.72 19.77
CA ASP A 361 0.83 9.32 20.11
C ASP A 361 -0.08 8.86 21.25
N VAL A 362 -0.18 9.66 22.31
CA VAL A 362 -1.12 9.45 23.43
C VAL A 362 -2.58 9.35 22.95
N SER A 363 -2.98 10.25 22.05
CA SER A 363 -4.36 10.27 21.53
C SER A 363 -4.65 9.09 20.62
N GLN A 364 -3.65 8.62 19.88
CA GLN A 364 -3.75 7.46 18.99
C GLN A 364 -4.02 6.17 19.77
N GLU A 365 -3.43 6.01 20.96
CA GLU A 365 -3.64 4.84 21.82
C GLU A 365 -5.11 4.59 22.17
N VAL A 366 -5.92 5.65 22.34
CA VAL A 366 -7.35 5.54 22.66
C VAL A 366 -8.28 5.70 21.44
N LEU A 367 -7.73 5.81 20.24
CA LEU A 367 -8.51 6.08 19.04
C LEU A 367 -9.48 4.94 18.70
N GLU A 368 -9.06 3.69 18.94
CA GLU A 368 -9.88 2.51 18.61
C GLU A 368 -11.14 2.45 19.47
N VAL A 369 -11.03 2.62 20.79
CA VAL A 369 -12.20 2.69 21.68
C VAL A 369 -13.10 3.86 21.30
N VAL A 370 -12.51 5.04 21.02
CA VAL A 370 -13.27 6.21 20.58
C VAL A 370 -14.05 5.90 19.29
N ASN A 371 -13.45 5.23 18.31
CA ASN A 371 -14.13 4.81 17.10
C ASN A 371 -15.21 3.73 17.37
N ALA A 372 -14.93 2.76 18.24
CA ALA A 372 -15.86 1.69 18.59
C ALA A 372 -17.16 2.21 19.25
N LEU A 373 -17.10 3.33 19.98
CA LEU A 373 -18.28 4.02 20.52
C LEU A 373 -19.30 4.39 19.43
N THR A 374 -18.89 4.55 18.16
CA THR A 374 -19.83 4.83 17.06
C THR A 374 -20.81 3.69 16.82
N GLY A 375 -20.40 2.44 17.09
CA GLY A 375 -21.27 1.26 17.03
C GLY A 375 -22.35 1.29 18.11
N LEU A 376 -21.98 1.69 19.33
CA LEU A 376 -22.94 1.90 20.41
C LEU A 376 -23.88 3.07 20.12
N LEU A 377 -23.36 4.19 19.59
CA LEU A 377 -24.18 5.35 19.22
C LEU A 377 -25.24 4.99 18.17
N ARG A 378 -24.88 4.11 17.21
CA ARG A 378 -25.80 3.63 16.17
C ARG A 378 -26.96 2.80 16.73
N SER A 379 -26.72 2.05 17.81
CA SER A 379 -27.68 1.13 18.42
C SER A 379 -28.25 1.64 19.75
N GLU A 380 -28.05 2.93 20.05
CA GLU A 380 -28.47 3.58 21.29
C GLU A 380 -30.00 3.60 21.44
N ARG A 381 -30.49 3.29 22.64
CA ARG A 381 -31.89 3.41 23.04
C ARG A 381 -32.04 4.40 24.20
N PRO A 382 -33.15 5.16 24.32
CA PRO A 382 -33.33 6.16 25.39
C PRO A 382 -33.26 5.60 26.82
N GLN A 383 -33.44 4.29 26.99
CA GLN A 383 -33.40 3.59 28.27
C GLN A 383 -32.02 2.98 28.60
N ASP A 384 -31.05 3.09 27.69
CA ASP A 384 -29.71 2.55 27.91
C ASP A 384 -29.01 3.33 29.03
N VAL A 385 -28.29 2.61 29.90
CA VAL A 385 -27.55 3.19 31.04
C VAL A 385 -26.39 4.05 30.55
N PHE A 386 -25.69 3.59 29.52
CA PHE A 386 -24.63 4.33 28.86
C PHE A 386 -25.15 4.88 27.52
N GLN A 387 -25.08 6.19 27.37
CA GLN A 387 -25.59 6.92 26.21
C GLN A 387 -24.44 7.69 25.55
N PRO A 388 -23.81 7.14 24.48
CA PRO A 388 -22.75 7.82 23.75
C PRO A 388 -23.15 9.23 23.28
N SER A 389 -24.44 9.47 23.05
CA SER A 389 -24.95 10.78 22.65
C SER A 389 -24.69 11.91 23.64
N GLN A 390 -24.54 11.60 24.94
CA GLN A 390 -24.21 12.58 25.97
C GLN A 390 -22.78 13.12 25.83
N TYR A 391 -21.91 12.38 25.14
CA TYR A 391 -20.50 12.71 24.97
C TYR A 391 -20.17 13.30 23.59
N LEU A 392 -21.16 13.66 22.77
CA LEU A 392 -20.90 14.23 21.44
C LEU A 392 -20.04 15.51 21.49
N SER A 393 -20.24 16.37 22.49
CA SER A 393 -19.44 17.59 22.62
C SER A 393 -17.96 17.33 22.90
N PRO A 394 -17.55 16.57 23.95
CA PRO A 394 -16.14 16.26 24.17
C PRO A 394 -15.54 15.41 23.04
N TRP A 395 -16.34 14.55 22.40
CA TRP A 395 -15.89 13.75 21.26
C TRP A 395 -15.53 14.63 20.05
N LEU A 396 -16.39 15.58 19.71
CA LEU A 396 -16.12 16.54 18.63
C LEU A 396 -15.00 17.52 18.98
N HIS A 397 -14.88 17.89 20.25
CA HIS A 397 -13.77 18.71 20.72
C HIS A 397 -12.43 17.99 20.61
N GLY A 398 -12.37 16.70 21.00
CA GLY A 398 -11.20 15.86 20.79
C GLY A 398 -10.84 15.76 19.31
N ILE A 399 -11.80 15.44 18.43
CA ILE A 399 -11.57 15.40 16.97
C ILE A 399 -11.03 16.75 16.47
N TYR A 400 -11.63 17.87 16.88
CA TYR A 400 -11.16 19.20 16.50
C TYR A 400 -9.72 19.44 16.94
N ARG A 401 -9.39 19.12 18.21
CA ARG A 401 -8.06 19.31 18.78
C ARG A 401 -7.02 18.47 18.04
N GLN A 402 -7.32 17.20 17.79
CA GLN A 402 -6.43 16.26 17.11
C GLN A 402 -6.32 16.48 15.59
N MET A 403 -7.26 17.22 14.99
CA MET A 403 -7.16 17.61 13.58
C MET A 403 -6.21 18.80 13.35
N ARG A 404 -5.74 19.48 14.40
CA ARG A 404 -4.75 20.56 14.32
C ARG A 404 -3.42 19.96 13.89
N TYR A 405 -2.77 20.56 12.88
CA TYR A 405 -1.41 20.14 12.54
C TYR A 405 -0.46 20.30 13.74
N PRO A 406 0.52 19.41 13.92
CA PRO A 406 1.57 19.60 14.93
C PRO A 406 2.35 20.89 14.66
N ASP A 407 3.10 21.39 15.65
CA ASP A 407 3.93 22.56 15.43
C ASP A 407 5.04 22.20 14.43
N GLU A 408 5.39 23.13 13.52
CA GLU A 408 6.40 22.86 12.48
C GLU A 408 7.79 22.53 13.07
N ALA A 409 8.00 22.83 14.36
CA ALA A 409 9.21 22.49 15.11
C ALA A 409 9.28 21.02 15.53
N ASP A 410 8.15 20.32 15.61
CA ASP A 410 8.05 18.97 16.18
C ASP A 410 8.56 17.88 15.23
N GLN A 411 8.87 18.22 13.96
CA GLN A 411 9.42 17.32 12.93
C GLN A 411 8.65 16.00 12.75
N VAL A 412 7.33 16.04 12.96
CA VAL A 412 6.44 14.89 12.73
C VAL A 412 6.38 14.56 11.23
N ASP A 413 6.31 13.27 10.90
CA ASP A 413 6.10 12.83 9.52
C ASP A 413 4.71 13.25 9.03
N ASP A 414 4.67 14.18 8.06
CA ASP A 414 3.44 14.69 7.45
C ASP A 414 2.56 13.54 6.89
N ALA A 415 3.16 12.45 6.39
CA ALA A 415 2.41 11.32 5.83
C ALA A 415 1.67 10.52 6.90
N GLU A 416 2.37 10.22 8.00
CA GLU A 416 1.81 9.53 9.17
C GLU A 416 0.70 10.37 9.81
N PHE A 417 0.94 11.67 9.98
CA PHE A 417 -0.06 12.57 10.53
C PHE A 417 -1.31 12.67 9.62
N GLU A 418 -1.15 12.67 8.29
CA GLU A 418 -2.29 12.62 7.36
C GLU A 418 -3.03 11.28 7.38
N ASP A 419 -2.37 10.16 7.68
CA ASP A 419 -3.03 8.88 7.95
C ASP A 419 -3.88 8.98 9.23
N TYR A 420 -3.34 9.55 10.30
CA TYR A 420 -4.06 9.79 11.55
C TYR A 420 -5.29 10.70 11.35
N ARG A 421 -5.13 11.84 10.67
CA ARG A 421 -6.26 12.73 10.30
C ARG A 421 -7.33 12.03 9.47
N ARG A 422 -6.94 11.09 8.59
CA ARG A 422 -7.91 10.29 7.82
C ARG A 422 -8.76 9.40 8.71
N GLN A 423 -8.19 8.83 9.78
CA GLN A 423 -8.94 8.06 10.76
C GLN A 423 -9.91 8.95 11.54
N LEU A 424 -9.47 10.12 12.03
CA LEU A 424 -10.32 11.10 12.70
C LEU A 424 -11.48 11.58 11.81
N ARG A 425 -11.20 11.86 10.53
CA ARG A 425 -12.21 12.21 9.54
C ARG A 425 -13.25 11.11 9.37
N SER A 426 -12.84 9.84 9.34
CA SER A 426 -13.76 8.70 9.27
C SER A 426 -14.74 8.71 10.44
N ILE A 427 -14.24 8.92 11.67
CA ILE A 427 -15.07 9.03 12.88
C ILE A 427 -16.03 10.22 12.76
N TYR A 428 -15.52 11.41 12.42
CA TYR A 428 -16.33 12.63 12.26
C TYR A 428 -17.45 12.48 11.22
N VAL A 429 -17.15 11.88 10.06
CA VAL A 429 -18.13 11.60 9.00
C VAL A 429 -19.22 10.65 9.48
N ASN A 430 -18.85 9.61 10.23
CA ASN A 430 -19.81 8.67 10.83
C ASN A 430 -20.70 9.34 11.88
N LEU A 431 -20.13 10.19 12.74
CA LEU A 431 -20.89 10.98 13.72
C LEU A 431 -21.88 11.92 13.02
N THR A 432 -21.42 12.61 11.98
CA THR A 432 -22.24 13.51 11.16
C THR A 432 -23.40 12.77 10.49
N ARG A 433 -23.16 11.56 9.98
CA ARG A 433 -24.23 10.72 9.41
C ARG A 433 -25.30 10.37 10.44
N MET A 434 -24.91 10.13 11.68
CA MET A 434 -25.83 9.70 12.74
C MET A 434 -26.57 10.88 13.40
N ARG A 435 -25.91 12.05 13.56
CA ARG A 435 -26.41 13.21 14.32
C ARG A 435 -26.11 14.56 13.63
N PRO A 436 -26.55 14.77 12.38
CA PRO A 436 -26.12 15.91 11.56
C PRO A 436 -26.42 17.27 12.18
N ASP A 437 -27.57 17.45 12.83
CA ASP A 437 -27.95 18.75 13.42
C ASP A 437 -27.12 19.13 14.65
N VAL A 438 -26.72 18.14 15.46
CA VAL A 438 -25.84 18.36 16.62
C VAL A 438 -24.44 18.74 16.14
N ILE A 439 -23.94 18.05 15.11
CA ILE A 439 -22.65 18.39 14.50
C ILE A 439 -22.71 19.79 13.90
N LEU A 440 -23.80 20.12 13.19
CA LEU A 440 -23.99 21.43 12.57
C LEU A 440 -23.97 22.55 13.61
N GLN A 441 -24.65 22.38 14.74
CA GLN A 441 -24.65 23.35 15.83
C GLN A 441 -23.26 23.54 16.45
N TYR A 442 -22.51 22.44 16.62
CA TYR A 442 -21.13 22.48 17.11
C TYR A 442 -20.21 23.27 16.16
N ILE A 443 -20.19 22.91 14.88
CA ILE A 443 -19.35 23.61 13.90
C ILE A 443 -19.78 25.07 13.70
N ALA A 444 -21.07 25.39 13.82
CA ALA A 444 -21.55 26.77 13.76
C ALA A 444 -20.98 27.62 14.90
N THR A 445 -20.97 27.07 16.11
CA THR A 445 -20.43 27.75 17.30
C THR A 445 -18.91 27.93 17.20
N LEU A 446 -18.20 26.86 16.81
CA LEU A 446 -16.75 26.89 16.61
C LEU A 446 -16.35 27.89 15.52
N LEU A 447 -17.05 27.88 14.39
CA LEU A 447 -16.79 28.78 13.27
C LEU A 447 -17.09 30.24 13.64
N GLN A 448 -18.16 30.49 14.39
CA GLN A 448 -18.49 31.85 14.82
C GLN A 448 -17.35 32.46 15.65
N ASP A 449 -16.78 31.71 16.60
CA ASP A 449 -15.63 32.16 17.39
C ASP A 449 -14.39 32.35 16.50
N ALA A 450 -14.12 31.40 15.60
CA ALA A 450 -13.00 31.48 14.67
C ALA A 450 -13.07 32.72 13.75
N LEU A 451 -14.26 33.05 13.23
CA LEU A 451 -14.45 34.22 12.37
C LEU A 451 -14.40 35.54 13.16
N GLN A 452 -14.82 35.57 14.41
CA GLN A 452 -14.69 36.75 15.28
C GLN A 452 -13.22 37.04 15.61
N ASN A 453 -12.42 35.99 15.81
CA ASN A 453 -11.01 36.07 16.18
C ASN A 453 -10.05 35.81 15.00
N LEU A 454 -10.53 35.94 13.75
CA LEU A 454 -9.83 35.51 12.53
C LEU A 454 -8.39 36.02 12.39
N ARG A 455 -8.06 37.19 12.96
CA ARG A 455 -6.73 37.81 12.87
C ARG A 455 -5.76 37.37 13.96
N THR A 456 -6.28 36.83 15.06
CA THR A 456 -5.50 36.50 16.28
C THR A 456 -5.53 35.02 16.60
N MET A 457 -6.46 34.26 16.00
CA MET A 457 -6.55 32.81 16.17
C MET A 457 -5.31 32.12 15.60
N ASP A 458 -4.87 31.07 16.28
CA ASP A 458 -3.80 30.22 15.76
C ASP A 458 -4.21 29.60 14.42
N HIS A 459 -3.25 29.54 13.50
CA HIS A 459 -3.49 29.08 12.15
C HIS A 459 -3.91 27.60 12.07
N ARG A 460 -3.45 26.76 13.02
CA ARG A 460 -3.81 25.35 13.11
C ARG A 460 -5.25 25.18 13.57
N ASP A 461 -5.64 25.97 14.56
CA ASP A 461 -7.01 26.01 15.08
C ASP A 461 -8.00 26.49 14.01
N LEU A 462 -7.62 27.51 13.23
CA LEU A 462 -8.43 28.02 12.13
C LEU A 462 -8.53 27.00 10.98
N GLU A 463 -7.41 26.36 10.60
CA GLU A 463 -7.42 25.34 9.56
C GLU A 463 -8.27 24.12 9.95
N ALA A 464 -8.13 23.60 11.18
CA ALA A 464 -8.91 22.46 11.66
C ALA A 464 -10.41 22.80 11.70
N CYS A 465 -10.78 24.01 12.12
CA CYS A 465 -12.16 24.48 12.07
C CYS A 465 -12.71 24.46 10.63
N LEU A 466 -11.95 24.98 9.66
CA LEU A 466 -12.34 24.96 8.25
C LEU A 466 -12.42 23.52 7.71
N ALA A 467 -11.52 22.63 8.12
CA ALA A 467 -11.52 21.23 7.73
C ALA A 467 -12.81 20.51 8.17
N LEU A 468 -13.29 20.75 9.40
CA LEU A 468 -14.56 20.19 9.87
C LEU A 468 -15.76 20.66 9.03
N VAL A 469 -15.79 21.93 8.63
CA VAL A 469 -16.81 22.46 7.71
C VAL A 469 -16.68 21.82 6.32
N TYR A 470 -15.47 21.60 5.82
CA TYR A 470 -15.22 20.92 4.55
C TYR A 470 -15.72 19.47 4.54
N HIS A 471 -15.51 18.73 5.63
CA HIS A 471 -15.89 17.32 5.74
C HIS A 471 -17.37 17.09 6.09
N PHE A 472 -18.09 18.09 6.58
CA PHE A 472 -19.49 17.94 7.01
C PHE A 472 -20.38 17.28 5.93
N LYS A 473 -20.32 17.75 4.67
CA LYS A 473 -21.14 17.16 3.59
C LYS A 473 -20.82 15.70 3.26
N GLU A 474 -19.63 15.22 3.60
CA GLU A 474 -19.28 13.80 3.37
C GLU A 474 -20.05 12.88 4.33
N GLY A 475 -20.32 13.37 5.54
CA GLY A 475 -21.16 12.71 6.53
C GLY A 475 -22.63 12.60 6.14
N LEU A 476 -23.11 13.49 5.27
CA LEU A 476 -24.51 13.49 4.83
C LEU A 476 -24.84 12.34 3.84
N THR A 477 -23.83 11.59 3.40
CA THR A 477 -24.03 10.41 2.56
C THR A 477 -24.88 9.37 3.31
N GLY A 478 -26.10 9.11 2.83
CA GLY A 478 -27.03 8.17 3.45
C GLY A 478 -27.93 8.74 4.56
N VAL A 479 -27.86 10.04 4.83
CA VAL A 479 -28.83 10.74 5.70
C VAL A 479 -30.15 10.93 4.96
N GLU A 480 -31.28 10.89 5.67
CA GLU A 480 -32.59 11.18 5.09
C GLU A 480 -32.69 12.68 4.72
N PHE A 481 -33.19 12.98 3.52
CA PHE A 481 -33.34 14.35 3.01
C PHE A 481 -32.06 15.22 3.05
N PRO A 482 -30.91 14.75 2.50
CA PRO A 482 -29.64 15.48 2.59
C PRO A 482 -29.68 16.82 1.83
N GLN A 483 -30.63 16.96 0.90
CA GLN A 483 -30.90 18.15 0.10
C GLN A 483 -31.22 19.38 0.96
N GLN A 484 -31.69 19.21 2.21
CA GLN A 484 -31.97 20.33 3.11
C GLN A 484 -30.71 21.13 3.47
N TYR A 485 -29.53 20.50 3.45
CA TYR A 485 -28.25 21.15 3.71
C TYR A 485 -27.62 21.75 2.44
N ASP A 486 -28.24 21.56 1.27
CA ASP A 486 -27.86 22.18 0.01
C ASP A 486 -28.64 23.48 -0.27
N ASP A 487 -29.68 23.78 0.52
CA ASP A 487 -30.42 25.05 0.41
C ASP A 487 -29.46 26.22 0.65
N PRO A 488 -29.29 27.15 -0.31
CA PRO A 488 -28.48 28.36 -0.12
C PRO A 488 -28.90 29.21 1.09
N GLN A 489 -30.18 29.16 1.48
CA GLN A 489 -30.71 29.85 2.67
C GLN A 489 -30.68 28.97 3.93
N GLY A 490 -30.30 27.70 3.80
CA GLY A 490 -30.19 26.75 4.89
C GLY A 490 -29.01 27.02 5.83
N PRO A 491 -29.07 26.54 7.08
CA PRO A 491 -28.13 26.89 8.13
C PRO A 491 -26.67 26.55 7.78
N PHE A 492 -26.42 25.39 7.16
CA PHE A 492 -25.06 25.01 6.76
C PHE A 492 -24.49 25.92 5.66
N MET A 493 -25.27 26.22 4.61
CA MET A 493 -24.78 27.06 3.52
C MET A 493 -24.55 28.50 3.98
N GLN A 494 -25.30 29.00 4.97
CA GLN A 494 -25.05 30.29 5.61
C GLN A 494 -23.70 30.32 6.36
N LEU A 495 -23.22 29.20 6.91
CA LEU A 495 -21.85 29.11 7.45
C LEU A 495 -20.79 29.31 6.35
N VAL A 496 -21.01 28.69 5.17
CA VAL A 496 -20.11 28.84 4.02
C VAL A 496 -20.12 30.29 3.50
N VAL A 497 -21.30 30.94 3.45
CA VAL A 497 -21.42 32.36 3.12
C VAL A 497 -20.68 33.24 4.13
N ALA A 498 -20.76 32.93 5.43
CA ALA A 498 -20.03 33.64 6.47
C ALA A 498 -18.51 33.53 6.28
N ILE A 499 -18.00 32.33 5.94
CA ILE A 499 -16.59 32.12 5.59
C ILE A 499 -16.19 33.01 4.42
N HIS A 500 -16.96 33.01 3.32
CA HIS A 500 -16.67 33.85 2.17
C HIS A 500 -16.67 35.34 2.50
N THR A 501 -17.66 35.80 3.27
CA THR A 501 -17.80 37.20 3.67
C THR A 501 -16.60 37.66 4.51
N ALA A 502 -16.14 36.82 5.44
CA ALA A 502 -14.98 37.11 6.27
C ALA A 502 -13.67 37.12 5.47
N PHE A 503 -13.42 36.07 4.69
CA PHE A 503 -12.16 35.89 3.95
C PHE A 503 -12.00 36.88 2.78
N LEU A 504 -13.11 37.33 2.19
CA LEU A 504 -13.09 38.29 1.07
C LEU A 504 -13.31 39.74 1.52
N ALA A 505 -13.36 40.00 2.83
CA ALA A 505 -13.49 41.35 3.35
C ALA A 505 -12.38 42.27 2.80
N PRO A 506 -12.69 43.49 2.35
CA PRO A 506 -11.73 44.36 1.64
C PRO A 506 -10.45 44.65 2.43
N HIS A 507 -10.58 44.72 3.76
CA HIS A 507 -9.54 45.09 4.72
C HIS A 507 -8.77 43.88 5.27
N LEU A 508 -9.07 42.66 4.82
CA LEU A 508 -8.33 41.47 5.21
C LEU A 508 -7.12 41.27 4.29
N ASN A 509 -5.93 41.14 4.88
CA ASN A 509 -4.71 40.80 4.13
C ASN A 509 -4.63 39.28 3.93
N LEU A 510 -5.43 38.76 2.99
CA LEU A 510 -5.52 37.34 2.73
C LEU A 510 -4.16 36.65 2.46
N PRO A 511 -3.21 37.23 1.70
CA PRO A 511 -1.87 36.66 1.50
C PRO A 511 -1.03 36.46 2.77
N ALA A 512 -1.39 37.08 3.90
CA ALA A 512 -0.65 36.92 5.16
C ALA A 512 -1.10 35.70 5.97
N PHE A 513 -2.18 35.02 5.57
CA PHE A 513 -2.62 33.81 6.23
C PHE A 513 -1.67 32.65 5.96
N HIS A 514 -1.59 31.73 6.92
CA HIS A 514 -0.80 30.52 6.76
C HIS A 514 -1.24 29.71 5.53
N TYR A 515 -0.29 29.08 4.84
CA TYR A 515 -0.55 28.42 3.56
C TYR A 515 -1.60 27.31 3.68
N ARG A 516 -1.58 26.52 4.77
CA ARG A 516 -2.55 25.42 5.00
C ARG A 516 -3.98 25.96 5.14
N THR A 517 -4.16 27.06 5.85
CA THR A 517 -5.46 27.74 6.01
C THR A 517 -5.99 28.26 4.67
N LEU A 518 -5.13 28.89 3.87
CA LEU A 518 -5.50 29.38 2.54
C LEU A 518 -5.88 28.25 1.59
N CYS A 519 -5.12 27.16 1.57
CA CYS A 519 -5.45 25.97 0.80
C CYS A 519 -6.82 25.42 1.22
N MET A 520 -7.08 25.26 2.53
CA MET A 520 -8.36 24.76 3.03
C MET A 520 -9.55 25.69 2.68
N TYR A 521 -9.35 27.02 2.72
CA TYR A 521 -10.35 27.97 2.25
C TYR A 521 -10.71 27.78 0.76
N TYR A 522 -9.71 27.58 -0.10
CA TYR A 522 -9.96 27.34 -1.53
C TYR A 522 -10.56 25.95 -1.81
N GLU A 523 -10.27 24.95 -0.97
CA GLU A 523 -10.93 23.64 -0.98
C GLU A 523 -12.44 23.78 -0.72
N ILE A 524 -12.81 24.49 0.35
CA ILE A 524 -14.21 24.82 0.70
C ILE A 524 -14.90 25.52 -0.47
N THR A 525 -14.22 26.51 -1.03
CA THR A 525 -14.72 27.30 -2.17
C THR A 525 -15.03 26.42 -3.39
N THR A 526 -14.13 25.49 -3.72
CA THR A 526 -14.29 24.59 -4.86
C THR A 526 -15.42 23.58 -4.62
N ARG A 527 -15.46 23.00 -3.42
CA ARG A 527 -16.47 22.03 -2.99
C ARG A 527 -17.88 22.61 -2.98
N TYR A 528 -18.04 23.84 -2.49
CA TYR A 528 -19.33 24.51 -2.34
C TYR A 528 -19.60 25.54 -3.46
N SER A 529 -19.03 25.30 -4.63
CA SER A 529 -19.13 26.17 -5.81
C SER A 529 -20.56 26.45 -6.30
N THR A 530 -21.56 25.67 -5.89
CA THR A 530 -22.98 25.95 -6.19
C THR A 530 -23.43 27.34 -5.72
N LEU A 531 -22.93 27.85 -4.58
CA LEU A 531 -23.25 29.21 -4.10
C LEU A 531 -22.79 30.29 -5.08
N LEU A 532 -21.63 30.09 -5.69
CA LEU A 532 -21.02 31.03 -6.62
C LEU A 532 -21.77 31.11 -7.96
N ARG A 533 -22.64 30.13 -8.26
CA ARG A 533 -23.55 30.20 -9.41
C ARG A 533 -24.71 31.18 -9.17
N ILE A 534 -25.06 31.41 -7.91
CA ILE A 534 -26.21 32.23 -7.49
C ILE A 534 -25.75 33.67 -7.25
N ASP A 535 -24.59 33.85 -6.62
CA ASP A 535 -24.01 35.18 -6.33
C ASP A 535 -22.82 35.49 -7.26
N SER A 536 -23.10 36.20 -8.36
CA SER A 536 -22.08 36.60 -9.33
C SER A 536 -21.06 37.61 -8.78
N ASN A 537 -21.44 38.42 -7.78
CA ASN A 537 -20.51 39.40 -7.18
C ASN A 537 -19.48 38.68 -6.31
N LEU A 538 -19.94 37.69 -5.54
CA LEU A 538 -19.07 36.84 -4.75
C LEU A 538 -18.07 36.08 -5.64
N LEU A 539 -18.55 35.54 -6.77
CA LEU A 539 -17.69 34.90 -7.76
C LEU A 539 -16.62 35.86 -8.28
N LEU A 540 -16.98 37.08 -8.68
CA LEU A 540 -16.02 38.05 -9.22
C LEU A 540 -14.93 38.40 -8.18
N LEU A 541 -15.33 38.66 -6.94
CA LEU A 541 -14.41 39.02 -5.86
C LEU A 541 -13.44 37.87 -5.55
N LEU A 542 -13.95 36.64 -5.49
CA LEU A 542 -13.13 35.45 -5.33
C LEU A 542 -12.11 35.30 -6.47
N LEU A 543 -12.54 35.47 -7.71
CA LEU A 543 -11.67 35.35 -8.89
C LEU A 543 -10.56 36.40 -8.86
N GLN A 544 -10.87 37.65 -8.49
CA GLN A 544 -9.86 38.70 -8.32
C GLN A 544 -8.81 38.33 -7.26
N ARG A 545 -9.22 37.69 -6.16
CA ARG A 545 -8.28 37.28 -5.10
C ARG A 545 -7.44 36.08 -5.49
N ILE A 546 -8.04 35.03 -6.07
CA ILE A 546 -7.36 33.75 -6.34
C ILE A 546 -6.35 33.85 -7.49
N PHE A 547 -6.57 34.73 -8.48
CA PHE A 547 -5.56 35.02 -9.53
C PHE A 547 -4.48 36.01 -9.06
N GLY A 548 -4.68 36.68 -7.93
CA GLY A 548 -3.71 37.62 -7.37
C GLY A 548 -2.68 36.98 -6.43
N SER A 549 -2.09 37.81 -5.58
CA SER A 549 -1.07 37.41 -4.58
C SER A 549 -1.59 36.50 -3.47
N ALA A 550 -2.90 36.24 -3.40
CA ALA A 550 -3.49 35.33 -2.42
C ALA A 550 -3.64 33.88 -2.94
N GLY A 551 -3.38 33.63 -4.24
CA GLY A 551 -3.53 32.30 -4.85
C GLY A 551 -2.44 31.99 -5.87
N VAL A 552 -2.76 32.08 -7.17
CA VAL A 552 -1.83 31.74 -8.27
C VAL A 552 -0.52 32.53 -8.20
N GLY A 553 -0.58 33.80 -7.79
CA GLY A 553 0.60 34.66 -7.59
C GLY A 553 1.15 34.68 -6.16
N HIS A 554 0.81 33.71 -5.30
CA HIS A 554 1.24 33.69 -3.91
C HIS A 554 2.74 33.40 -3.75
N LEU A 555 3.38 33.84 -2.67
CA LEU A 555 4.82 33.62 -2.45
C LEU A 555 5.17 32.17 -2.07
N HIS A 556 4.27 31.50 -1.37
CA HIS A 556 4.42 30.09 -0.97
C HIS A 556 4.11 29.13 -2.14
N PRO A 557 5.01 28.19 -2.49
CA PRO A 557 4.86 27.31 -3.65
C PRO A 557 3.63 26.40 -3.57
N THR A 558 3.31 25.85 -2.39
CA THR A 558 2.13 24.99 -2.19
C THR A 558 0.83 25.73 -2.47
N VAL A 559 0.72 27.02 -2.11
CA VAL A 559 -0.49 27.81 -2.38
C VAL A 559 -0.62 28.03 -3.89
N ARG A 560 0.46 28.44 -4.58
CA ARG A 560 0.44 28.63 -6.03
C ARG A 560 -0.04 27.37 -6.75
N SER A 561 0.63 26.25 -6.49
CA SER A 561 0.33 24.98 -7.14
C SER A 561 -1.10 24.52 -6.85
N ARG A 562 -1.52 24.57 -5.58
CA ARG A 562 -2.88 24.16 -5.20
C ARG A 562 -3.93 25.10 -5.79
N SER A 563 -3.69 26.41 -5.85
CA SER A 563 -4.59 27.37 -6.46
C SER A 563 -4.75 27.13 -7.96
N CYS A 564 -3.68 26.86 -8.72
CA CYS A 564 -3.77 26.52 -10.15
C CYS A 564 -4.72 25.33 -10.39
N TYR A 565 -4.57 24.27 -9.59
CA TYR A 565 -5.45 23.11 -9.64
C TYR A 565 -6.91 23.42 -9.24
N LEU A 566 -7.09 24.14 -8.13
CA LEU A 566 -8.42 24.42 -7.58
C LEU A 566 -9.22 25.39 -8.45
N VAL A 567 -8.59 26.39 -9.06
CA VAL A 567 -9.25 27.29 -10.03
C VAL A 567 -9.74 26.50 -11.24
N LEU A 568 -8.92 25.58 -11.78
CA LEU A 568 -9.35 24.70 -12.88
C LEU A 568 -10.59 23.88 -12.49
N ARG A 569 -10.58 23.27 -11.29
CA ARG A 569 -11.71 22.48 -10.79
C ARG A 569 -12.95 23.32 -10.56
N LEU A 570 -12.80 24.48 -9.93
CA LEU A 570 -13.86 25.43 -9.63
C LEU A 570 -14.54 25.92 -10.91
N LEU A 571 -13.78 26.42 -11.88
CA LEU A 571 -14.38 26.96 -13.10
C LEU A 571 -15.03 25.85 -13.95
N LYS A 572 -14.47 24.63 -13.93
CA LYS A 572 -15.13 23.45 -14.52
C LYS A 572 -16.44 23.09 -13.83
N SER A 573 -16.50 23.19 -12.49
CA SER A 573 -17.73 22.89 -11.75
C SER A 573 -18.79 23.96 -11.95
N LEU A 574 -18.45 25.22 -12.22
CA LEU A 574 -19.41 26.30 -12.49
C LEU A 574 -20.06 26.19 -13.89
N GLY A 575 -19.38 25.58 -14.86
CA GLY A 575 -19.93 25.36 -16.20
C GLY A 575 -20.32 26.67 -16.88
N SER A 576 -21.54 26.77 -17.42
CA SER A 576 -22.00 27.95 -18.17
C SER A 576 -22.09 29.24 -17.34
N ALA A 577 -22.08 29.17 -16.01
CA ALA A 577 -22.08 30.34 -15.14
C ALA A 577 -20.83 31.21 -15.31
N VAL A 578 -19.74 30.68 -15.88
CA VAL A 578 -18.51 31.44 -16.12
C VAL A 578 -18.54 32.29 -17.39
N HIS A 579 -19.49 32.04 -18.31
CA HIS A 579 -19.53 32.69 -19.62
C HIS A 579 -19.62 34.23 -19.57
N PRO A 580 -20.38 34.85 -18.65
CA PRO A 580 -20.43 36.31 -18.52
C PRO A 580 -19.08 36.95 -18.16
N HIS A 581 -18.17 36.17 -17.57
CA HIS A 581 -16.86 36.63 -17.08
C HIS A 581 -15.69 36.14 -17.95
N MET A 582 -15.98 35.54 -19.11
CA MET A 582 -14.99 34.86 -19.95
C MET A 582 -13.79 35.74 -20.34
N SER A 583 -14.05 36.96 -20.81
CA SER A 583 -12.99 37.88 -21.24
C SER A 583 -12.06 38.28 -20.09
N GLN A 584 -12.63 38.57 -18.91
CA GLN A 584 -11.89 38.92 -17.71
C GLN A 584 -11.04 37.74 -17.21
N LEU A 585 -11.60 36.53 -17.24
CA LEU A 585 -10.89 35.31 -16.88
C LEU A 585 -9.70 35.04 -17.80
N LEU A 586 -9.90 35.13 -19.12
CA LEU A 586 -8.83 34.93 -20.09
C LEU A 586 -7.72 35.99 -19.93
N GLN A 587 -8.08 37.25 -19.69
CA GLN A 587 -7.12 38.32 -19.39
C GLN A 587 -6.34 38.09 -18.09
N ALA A 588 -6.97 37.51 -17.06
CA ALA A 588 -6.30 37.19 -15.81
C ALA A 588 -5.35 35.98 -15.94
N ILE A 589 -5.66 35.03 -16.82
CA ILE A 589 -4.84 33.84 -17.05
C ILE A 589 -3.67 34.13 -18.00
N GLU A 590 -3.86 35.01 -18.99
CA GLU A 590 -2.89 35.31 -20.05
C GLU A 590 -1.44 35.52 -19.56
N PRO A 591 -1.16 36.32 -18.52
CA PRO A 591 0.21 36.53 -18.04
C PRO A 591 0.92 35.25 -17.58
N HIS A 592 0.16 34.26 -17.14
CA HIS A 592 0.66 33.01 -16.57
C HIS A 592 0.84 31.87 -17.59
N LEU A 593 0.45 32.08 -18.87
CA LEU A 593 0.56 31.09 -19.95
C LEU A 593 1.95 31.08 -20.61
N VAL A 594 3.01 30.96 -19.79
CA VAL A 594 4.41 31.01 -20.27
C VAL A 594 5.05 29.64 -20.18
N VAL A 595 5.38 29.00 -21.30
CA VAL A 595 6.17 27.76 -21.27
C VAL A 595 7.65 28.09 -20.98
N PRO A 596 8.24 27.64 -19.86
CA PRO A 596 9.63 27.91 -19.52
C PRO A 596 10.56 27.37 -20.62
N GLY A 597 11.51 28.18 -21.07
CA GLY A 597 12.46 27.86 -22.16
C GLY A 597 13.87 28.38 -21.86
N THR A 598 14.79 28.34 -22.83
CA THR A 598 16.23 28.48 -22.57
C THR A 598 16.72 29.89 -22.21
N ASP A 599 16.03 30.96 -22.62
CA ASP A 599 16.52 32.34 -22.41
C ASP A 599 15.45 33.27 -21.78
N ALA A 600 14.58 33.87 -22.60
CA ALA A 600 13.65 34.92 -22.17
C ALA A 600 12.44 34.39 -21.38
N SER A 601 11.96 33.18 -21.69
CA SER A 601 10.84 32.55 -21.00
C SER A 601 11.25 31.93 -19.66
N ALA A 602 12.54 31.59 -19.45
CA ALA A 602 13.05 31.22 -18.13
C ALA A 602 12.97 32.39 -17.14
N ALA A 603 13.34 33.60 -17.58
CA ALA A 603 13.27 34.79 -16.72
C ALA A 603 11.82 35.14 -16.34
N ALA A 604 10.88 35.02 -17.28
CA ALA A 604 9.45 35.23 -17.02
C ALA A 604 8.83 34.13 -16.13
N ALA A 605 9.13 32.86 -16.38
CA ALA A 605 8.69 31.75 -15.53
C ALA A 605 9.24 31.87 -14.10
N LYS A 606 10.49 32.33 -13.96
CA LYS A 606 11.13 32.60 -12.66
C LYS A 606 10.50 33.80 -11.92
N ALA A 607 9.92 34.76 -12.64
CA ALA A 607 9.23 35.91 -12.05
C ALA A 607 7.87 35.53 -11.44
N ASP A 608 7.13 34.62 -12.09
CA ASP A 608 5.83 34.15 -11.59
C ASP A 608 5.95 33.03 -10.52
N GLY A 609 7.10 32.35 -10.47
CA GLY A 609 7.35 31.26 -9.50
C GLY A 609 6.50 30.00 -9.73
N LEU A 610 5.78 29.92 -10.86
CA LEU A 610 4.98 28.79 -11.29
C LEU A 610 5.86 27.74 -11.97
N THR A 611 5.65 26.48 -11.63
CA THR A 611 6.27 25.37 -12.35
C THR A 611 5.52 25.08 -13.65
N LEU A 612 6.14 24.31 -14.56
CA LEU A 612 5.45 23.86 -15.77
C LEU A 612 4.16 23.09 -15.41
N GLU A 613 4.19 22.24 -14.38
CA GLU A 613 3.02 21.47 -13.95
C GLU A 613 1.86 22.36 -13.52
N ASP A 614 2.15 23.42 -12.75
CA ASP A 614 1.14 24.39 -12.33
C ASP A 614 0.49 25.09 -13.54
N GLN A 615 1.32 25.47 -14.52
CA GLN A 615 0.88 26.12 -15.75
C GLN A 615 0.05 25.20 -16.63
N LEU A 616 0.28 23.88 -16.62
CA LEU A 616 -0.54 22.93 -17.38
C LEU A 616 -2.01 22.95 -16.92
N TYR A 617 -2.29 23.24 -15.64
CA TYR A 617 -3.66 23.46 -15.18
C TYR A 617 -4.27 24.73 -15.79
N LEU A 618 -3.48 25.79 -15.93
CA LEU A 618 -3.91 27.05 -16.54
C LEU A 618 -4.11 26.92 -18.05
N PHE A 619 -3.23 26.20 -18.76
CA PHE A 619 -3.41 25.86 -20.17
C PHE A 619 -4.69 25.04 -20.40
N GLU A 620 -4.94 24.04 -19.54
CA GLU A 620 -6.17 23.24 -19.59
C GLU A 620 -7.41 24.07 -19.26
N LEU A 621 -7.30 24.99 -18.31
CA LEU A 621 -8.37 25.90 -17.96
C LEU A 621 -8.72 26.82 -19.13
N THR A 622 -7.72 27.44 -19.76
CA THR A 622 -7.90 28.26 -20.98
C THR A 622 -8.58 27.44 -22.09
N GLY A 623 -8.10 26.22 -22.32
CA GLY A 623 -8.72 25.29 -23.27
C GLY A 623 -10.20 25.00 -22.94
N PHE A 624 -10.50 24.71 -21.67
CA PHE A 624 -11.87 24.44 -21.20
C PHE A 624 -12.78 25.66 -21.40
N LEU A 625 -12.33 26.84 -20.99
CA LEU A 625 -13.06 28.10 -21.09
C LEU A 625 -13.41 28.44 -22.55
N ILE A 626 -12.44 28.36 -23.46
CA ILE A 626 -12.68 28.58 -24.90
C ILE A 626 -13.56 27.46 -25.48
N GLY A 627 -13.30 26.21 -25.08
CA GLY A 627 -14.04 25.04 -25.54
C GLY A 627 -15.53 25.08 -25.18
N SER A 628 -15.88 25.62 -24.01
CA SER A 628 -17.24 25.70 -23.47
C SER A 628 -18.05 26.90 -23.98
N MET A 629 -17.45 27.83 -24.73
CA MET A 629 -18.14 29.01 -25.24
C MET A 629 -19.41 28.63 -26.03
N PRO A 630 -20.50 29.42 -25.90
CA PRO A 630 -21.76 29.14 -26.57
C PRO A 630 -21.62 29.24 -28.10
N ALA A 631 -22.47 28.53 -28.83
CA ALA A 631 -22.42 28.48 -30.30
C ALA A 631 -22.62 29.86 -30.96
N ALA A 632 -23.30 30.80 -30.29
CA ALA A 632 -23.45 32.18 -30.75
C ALA A 632 -22.08 32.90 -30.90
N ASP A 633 -21.11 32.56 -30.06
CA ASP A 633 -19.79 33.19 -30.01
C ASP A 633 -18.73 32.36 -30.75
N ASN A 634 -19.14 31.48 -31.68
CA ASN A 634 -18.22 30.56 -32.35
C ASN A 634 -17.10 31.29 -33.13
N GLN A 635 -17.37 32.48 -33.68
CA GLN A 635 -16.33 33.29 -34.32
C GLN A 635 -15.27 33.75 -33.30
N LEU A 636 -15.71 34.27 -32.16
CA LEU A 636 -14.84 34.74 -31.08
C LEU A 636 -14.06 33.57 -30.44
N LYS A 637 -14.71 32.41 -30.31
CA LYS A 637 -14.06 31.16 -29.87
C LYS A 637 -12.82 30.83 -30.68
N TRP A 638 -12.92 30.85 -32.01
CA TRP A 638 -11.79 30.53 -32.88
C TRP A 638 -10.72 31.63 -32.89
N GLN A 639 -11.10 32.89 -32.71
CA GLN A 639 -10.12 33.97 -32.47
C GLN A 639 -9.30 33.71 -31.20
N TYR A 640 -9.93 33.29 -30.10
CA TYR A 640 -9.19 32.95 -28.88
C TYR A 640 -8.32 31.70 -29.05
N VAL A 641 -8.77 30.69 -29.80
CA VAL A 641 -7.94 29.52 -30.14
C VAL A 641 -6.68 29.97 -30.89
N GLU A 642 -6.82 30.85 -31.88
CA GLU A 642 -5.68 31.38 -32.64
C GLU A 642 -4.75 32.19 -31.74
N ILE A 643 -5.27 33.06 -30.86
CA ILE A 643 -4.48 33.86 -29.92
C ILE A 643 -3.63 32.95 -29.01
N VAL A 644 -4.16 31.82 -28.55
CA VAL A 644 -3.48 30.96 -27.58
C VAL A 644 -2.57 29.93 -28.25
N LEU A 645 -2.96 29.32 -29.37
CA LEU A 645 -2.15 28.27 -30.04
C LEU A 645 -1.08 28.83 -30.96
N THR A 646 -1.29 29.98 -31.61
CA THR A 646 -0.32 30.53 -32.58
C THR A 646 1.04 30.84 -31.95
N PRO A 647 1.13 31.43 -30.74
CA PRO A 647 2.42 31.64 -30.07
C PRO A 647 3.18 30.34 -29.81
N GLN A 648 2.46 29.27 -29.42
CA GLN A 648 3.05 27.97 -29.14
C GLN A 648 3.57 27.30 -30.42
N LEU A 649 2.80 27.38 -31.52
CA LEU A 649 3.24 26.90 -32.84
C LEU A 649 4.49 27.64 -33.33
N ALA A 650 4.52 28.97 -33.19
CA ALA A 650 5.68 29.78 -33.54
C ALA A 650 6.91 29.44 -32.68
N GLN A 651 6.70 29.04 -31.43
CA GLN A 651 7.76 28.58 -30.53
C GLN A 651 8.34 27.24 -30.97
N LEU A 652 7.51 26.27 -31.37
CA LEU A 652 7.97 25.02 -31.98
C LEU A 652 8.81 25.29 -33.24
N ASP A 653 8.32 26.14 -34.14
CA ASP A 653 9.04 26.50 -35.37
C ASP A 653 10.39 27.16 -35.08
N ARG A 654 10.46 28.03 -34.07
CA ARG A 654 11.70 28.70 -33.66
C ARG A 654 12.72 27.70 -33.12
N CYS A 655 12.28 26.75 -32.29
CA CYS A 655 13.11 25.68 -31.73
C CYS A 655 13.62 24.73 -32.83
N LEU A 656 12.78 24.41 -33.82
CA LEU A 656 13.17 23.54 -34.94
C LEU A 656 14.23 24.17 -35.87
N ARG A 657 14.41 25.49 -35.84
CA ARG A 657 15.47 26.19 -36.59
C ARG A 657 16.82 26.20 -35.86
N GLN A 658 16.84 25.83 -34.59
CA GLN A 658 18.07 25.75 -33.78
C GLN A 658 18.72 24.37 -33.93
N PRO A 659 20.04 24.26 -33.71
CA PRO A 659 20.72 22.95 -33.73
C PRO A 659 20.15 22.03 -32.64
N PRO A 660 19.99 20.72 -32.90
CA PRO A 660 19.39 19.81 -31.94
C PRO A 660 20.23 19.69 -30.67
N SER A 661 19.58 19.92 -29.52
CA SER A 661 20.17 19.78 -28.19
C SER A 661 19.18 19.12 -27.23
N ALA A 662 19.68 18.58 -26.11
CA ALA A 662 18.84 18.01 -25.07
C ALA A 662 17.89 19.06 -24.47
N GLU A 663 18.37 20.29 -24.26
CA GLU A 663 17.56 21.40 -23.73
C GLU A 663 16.42 21.79 -24.66
N ILE A 664 16.69 21.88 -25.97
CA ILE A 664 15.66 22.16 -26.98
C ILE A 664 14.65 21.02 -27.05
N SER A 665 15.12 19.76 -26.94
CA SER A 665 14.23 18.60 -26.89
C SER A 665 13.26 18.65 -25.72
N VAL A 666 13.74 18.98 -24.51
CA VAL A 666 12.89 19.15 -23.32
C VAL A 666 11.90 20.29 -23.54
N HIS A 667 12.37 21.42 -24.08
CA HIS A 667 11.52 22.58 -24.30
C HIS A 667 10.43 22.32 -25.36
N LEU A 668 10.75 21.67 -26.47
CA LEU A 668 9.79 21.23 -27.49
C LEU A 668 8.72 20.33 -26.87
N ALA A 669 9.11 19.39 -26.01
CA ALA A 669 8.19 18.53 -25.29
C ALA A 669 7.28 19.32 -24.34
N SER A 670 7.80 20.31 -23.60
CA SER A 670 7.00 21.20 -22.74
C SER A 670 5.96 22.00 -23.53
N VAL A 671 6.34 22.55 -24.69
CA VAL A 671 5.41 23.30 -25.56
C VAL A 671 4.31 22.39 -26.12
N LEU A 672 4.67 21.18 -26.59
CA LEU A 672 3.68 20.18 -27.03
C LEU A 672 2.71 19.79 -25.90
N ASN A 673 3.20 19.68 -24.67
CA ASN A 673 2.38 19.35 -23.52
C ASN A 673 1.38 20.49 -23.20
N ALA A 674 1.84 21.74 -23.21
CA ALA A 674 0.98 22.92 -23.04
C ALA A 674 -0.12 22.99 -24.11
N MET A 675 0.25 22.80 -25.39
CA MET A 675 -0.69 22.71 -26.50
C MET A 675 -1.72 21.59 -26.29
N THR A 676 -1.28 20.41 -25.86
CA THR A 676 -2.17 19.28 -25.59
C THR A 676 -3.17 19.61 -24.48
N HIS A 677 -2.74 20.29 -23.42
CA HIS A 677 -3.61 20.73 -22.34
C HIS A 677 -4.68 21.72 -22.82
N ILE A 678 -4.35 22.64 -23.73
CA ILE A 678 -5.35 23.50 -24.38
C ILE A 678 -6.36 22.64 -25.18
N LEU A 679 -5.87 21.68 -25.97
CA LEU A 679 -6.71 20.81 -26.79
C LEU A 679 -7.66 19.91 -25.97
N LYS A 680 -7.36 19.62 -24.69
CA LYS A 680 -8.25 18.87 -23.78
C LYS A 680 -9.61 19.55 -23.57
N GLY A 681 -9.69 20.87 -23.77
CA GLY A 681 -10.95 21.62 -23.67
C GLY A 681 -11.99 21.29 -24.73
N PHE A 682 -11.60 20.75 -25.89
CA PHE A 682 -12.47 20.56 -27.06
C PHE A 682 -12.92 19.10 -27.16
N LYS A 683 -14.21 18.78 -27.02
CA LYS A 683 -14.66 17.37 -26.87
C LYS A 683 -15.17 16.70 -28.14
N SER A 684 -15.35 17.45 -29.22
CA SER A 684 -15.95 16.97 -30.47
C SER A 684 -15.04 17.27 -31.66
N ARG A 685 -15.24 16.54 -32.76
CA ARG A 685 -14.52 16.78 -34.02
C ARG A 685 -14.77 18.19 -34.52
N GLN A 686 -13.71 18.82 -35.06
CA GLN A 686 -13.73 20.19 -35.57
C GLN A 686 -13.01 20.25 -36.92
N THR A 687 -13.55 21.02 -37.86
CA THR A 687 -12.98 21.19 -39.21
C THR A 687 -12.06 22.40 -39.31
N GLN A 688 -11.40 22.79 -38.22
CA GLN A 688 -10.62 24.02 -38.17
C GLN A 688 -9.15 23.82 -38.56
N ALA A 689 -8.65 24.72 -39.39
CA ALA A 689 -7.29 24.64 -39.95
C ALA A 689 -6.21 24.60 -38.86
N ILE A 690 -6.40 25.34 -37.76
CA ILE A 690 -5.42 25.41 -36.66
C ILE A 690 -5.10 24.03 -36.04
N PHE A 691 -6.05 23.10 -36.00
CA PHE A 691 -5.80 21.73 -35.51
C PHE A 691 -5.01 20.89 -36.52
N SER A 692 -5.22 21.10 -37.83
CA SER A 692 -4.39 20.48 -38.87
C SER A 692 -2.96 21.03 -38.88
N THR A 693 -2.79 22.34 -38.61
CA THR A 693 -1.49 22.97 -38.39
C THR A 693 -0.81 22.39 -37.15
N THR A 694 -1.56 22.16 -36.07
CA THR A 694 -1.07 21.53 -34.84
C THR A 694 -0.58 20.11 -35.08
N LEU A 695 -1.34 19.30 -35.84
CA LEU A 695 -0.89 17.97 -36.27
C LEU A 695 0.43 18.07 -37.06
N SER A 696 0.51 19.00 -38.01
CA SER A 696 1.68 19.18 -38.86
C SER A 696 2.92 19.63 -38.07
N ALA A 697 2.74 20.48 -37.05
CA ALA A 697 3.79 20.91 -36.14
C ALA A 697 4.28 19.75 -35.26
N ALA A 698 3.39 19.03 -34.58
CA ALA A 698 3.74 17.88 -33.75
C ALA A 698 4.49 16.80 -34.56
N ALA A 699 4.04 16.58 -35.79
CA ALA A 699 4.68 15.69 -36.73
C ALA A 699 6.09 16.16 -37.12
N SER A 700 6.27 17.44 -37.41
CA SER A 700 7.59 18.02 -37.75
C SER A 700 8.57 17.92 -36.59
N VAL A 701 8.09 18.12 -35.35
CA VAL A 701 8.88 17.92 -34.13
C VAL A 701 9.36 16.49 -34.00
N LEU A 702 8.46 15.51 -34.15
CA LEU A 702 8.83 14.09 -34.10
C LEU A 702 9.86 13.73 -35.17
N LEU A 703 9.65 14.19 -36.41
CA LEU A 703 10.54 13.88 -37.52
C LEU A 703 11.95 14.44 -37.33
N ALA A 704 12.10 15.56 -36.61
CA ALA A 704 13.39 16.15 -36.29
C ALA A 704 14.06 15.48 -35.07
N TYR A 705 13.29 15.02 -34.08
CA TYR A 705 13.78 14.45 -32.81
C TYR A 705 13.32 13.00 -32.59
N ARG A 706 13.54 12.13 -33.57
CA ARG A 706 13.03 10.74 -33.58
C ARG A 706 13.55 9.86 -32.45
N THR A 707 14.75 10.16 -31.95
CA THR A 707 15.43 9.38 -30.90
C THR A 707 15.15 9.90 -29.49
N SER A 708 14.42 11.02 -29.34
CA SER A 708 14.12 11.60 -28.03
C SER A 708 12.82 11.02 -27.46
N ASP A 709 12.93 10.20 -26.41
CA ASP A 709 11.81 9.59 -25.69
C ASP A 709 10.84 10.63 -25.11
N ILE A 710 11.35 11.70 -24.50
CA ILE A 710 10.53 12.78 -23.93
C ILE A 710 9.67 13.45 -25.02
N VAL A 711 10.24 13.68 -26.22
CA VAL A 711 9.50 14.24 -27.35
C VAL A 711 8.47 13.24 -27.88
N ARG A 712 8.86 11.97 -28.06
CA ARG A 712 7.94 10.91 -28.53
C ARG A 712 6.72 10.82 -27.62
N SER A 713 6.91 10.78 -26.30
CA SER A 713 5.82 10.72 -25.33
C SER A 713 4.86 11.90 -25.48
N LYS A 714 5.36 13.15 -25.55
CA LYS A 714 4.48 14.32 -25.70
C LYS A 714 3.80 14.40 -27.07
N VAL A 715 4.45 13.93 -28.13
CA VAL A 715 3.81 13.77 -29.44
C VAL A 715 2.67 12.75 -29.36
N ILE A 716 2.89 11.57 -28.75
CA ILE A 716 1.86 10.53 -28.63
C ILE A 716 0.62 11.04 -27.88
N ILE A 717 0.81 11.72 -26.74
CA ILE A 717 -0.30 12.31 -25.98
C ILE A 717 -1.03 13.38 -26.82
N THR A 718 -0.31 14.19 -27.59
CA THR A 718 -0.91 15.16 -28.54
C THR A 718 -1.74 14.44 -29.61
N LEU A 719 -1.21 13.36 -30.20
CA LEU A 719 -1.89 12.58 -31.24
C LEU A 719 -3.16 11.93 -30.70
N HIS A 720 -3.15 11.34 -29.51
CA HIS A 720 -4.36 10.82 -28.85
C HIS A 720 -5.49 11.87 -28.81
N ARG A 721 -5.13 13.13 -28.55
CA ARG A 721 -6.10 14.22 -28.56
C ARG A 721 -6.56 14.59 -29.95
N LEU A 722 -5.64 14.67 -30.91
CA LEU A 722 -5.96 14.99 -32.31
C LEU A 722 -6.79 13.89 -32.99
N VAL A 723 -6.66 12.63 -32.61
CA VAL A 723 -7.52 11.52 -33.08
C VAL A 723 -9.00 11.78 -32.75
N ILE A 724 -9.28 12.39 -31.59
CA ILE A 724 -10.64 12.74 -31.16
C ILE A 724 -11.15 13.99 -31.91
N LEU A 725 -10.26 14.92 -32.23
CA LEU A 725 -10.59 16.25 -32.76
C LEU A 725 -10.65 16.33 -34.28
N LEU A 726 -9.87 15.53 -35.00
CA LEU A 726 -9.74 15.60 -36.45
C LEU A 726 -10.54 14.49 -37.14
N ASP A 727 -10.92 14.77 -38.39
CA ASP A 727 -11.41 13.72 -39.26
C ASP A 727 -10.28 12.75 -39.66
N PRO A 728 -10.57 11.44 -39.83
CA PRO A 728 -9.54 10.43 -40.11
C PRO A 728 -8.68 10.76 -41.33
N ALA A 729 -9.27 11.30 -42.40
CA ALA A 729 -8.53 11.68 -43.61
C ALA A 729 -7.50 12.79 -43.33
N VAL A 730 -7.85 13.77 -42.49
CA VAL A 730 -6.94 14.86 -42.10
C VAL A 730 -5.84 14.34 -41.18
N PHE A 731 -6.19 13.48 -40.21
CA PHE A 731 -5.20 12.87 -39.33
C PHE A 731 -4.19 12.00 -40.10
N LEU A 732 -4.69 11.18 -41.03
CA LEU A 732 -3.87 10.28 -41.84
C LEU A 732 -3.04 10.99 -42.91
N SER A 733 -3.27 12.29 -43.16
CA SER A 733 -2.38 13.10 -44.01
C SER A 733 -0.94 13.16 -43.47
N ARG A 734 -0.76 12.90 -42.17
CA ARG A 734 0.54 12.78 -41.49
C ARG A 734 0.78 11.37 -40.92
N ALA A 735 0.40 10.34 -41.68
CA ALA A 735 0.67 8.95 -41.31
C ALA A 735 2.16 8.59 -41.22
N ASP A 736 3.05 9.42 -41.77
CA ASP A 736 4.51 9.34 -41.62
C ASP A 736 4.94 9.31 -40.13
N VAL A 737 4.22 10.03 -39.28
CA VAL A 737 4.47 10.08 -37.83
C VAL A 737 4.23 8.73 -37.17
N LEU A 738 3.15 8.03 -37.56
CA LEU A 738 2.82 6.71 -37.02
C LEU A 738 3.89 5.69 -37.38
N ALA A 739 4.37 5.73 -38.62
CA ALA A 739 5.47 4.88 -39.07
C ALA A 739 6.74 5.12 -38.25
N VAL A 740 7.11 6.38 -37.99
CA VAL A 740 8.29 6.72 -37.18
C VAL A 740 8.13 6.26 -35.73
N LEU A 741 6.97 6.45 -35.11
CA LEU A 741 6.70 5.98 -33.74
C LEU A 741 6.83 4.45 -33.63
N MET A 742 6.26 3.70 -34.58
CA MET A 742 6.36 2.25 -34.61
C MET A 742 7.80 1.76 -34.83
N GLN A 743 8.60 2.47 -35.65
CA GLN A 743 9.97 2.06 -35.95
C GLN A 743 10.98 2.45 -34.86
N CYS A 744 10.78 3.61 -34.22
CA CYS A 744 11.73 4.20 -33.27
C CYS A 744 11.36 4.00 -31.80
N CYS A 745 10.29 3.24 -31.48
CA CYS A 745 9.93 2.99 -30.09
C CYS A 745 11.03 2.26 -29.32
N GLU A 746 11.07 2.50 -28.01
CA GLU A 746 11.98 1.92 -27.04
C GLU A 746 11.19 1.24 -25.92
N ALA A 747 11.87 0.57 -24.99
CA ALA A 747 11.21 -0.14 -23.89
C ALA A 747 10.32 0.77 -23.04
N ASN A 748 10.71 2.04 -22.88
CA ASN A 748 10.01 3.02 -22.05
C ASN A 748 8.69 3.53 -22.66
N ASP A 749 8.57 3.57 -23.98
CA ASP A 749 7.42 4.19 -24.67
C ASP A 749 6.63 3.24 -25.57
N VAL A 750 7.06 1.98 -25.70
CA VAL A 750 6.34 0.95 -26.46
C VAL A 750 4.87 0.84 -26.02
N VAL A 751 4.60 1.01 -24.73
CA VAL A 751 3.24 1.01 -24.16
C VAL A 751 2.39 2.12 -24.76
N GLU A 752 2.91 3.34 -24.79
CA GLU A 752 2.20 4.52 -25.30
C GLU A 752 1.94 4.37 -26.81
N VAL A 753 2.92 3.86 -27.57
CA VAL A 753 2.79 3.62 -29.01
C VAL A 753 1.72 2.56 -29.30
N VAL A 754 1.73 1.42 -28.58
CA VAL A 754 0.71 0.37 -28.75
C VAL A 754 -0.67 0.89 -28.38
N GLN A 755 -0.80 1.69 -27.32
CA GLN A 755 -2.09 2.28 -26.93
C GLN A 755 -2.64 3.21 -28.01
N LEU A 756 -1.80 4.04 -28.63
CA LEU A 756 -2.20 4.88 -29.76
C LEU A 756 -2.63 4.02 -30.96
N MET A 757 -1.84 2.99 -31.30
CA MET A 757 -2.17 2.09 -32.41
C MET A 757 -3.47 1.32 -32.16
N ASN A 758 -3.72 0.83 -30.93
CA ASN A 758 -4.96 0.16 -30.57
C ASN A 758 -6.16 1.13 -30.65
N GLN A 759 -6.01 2.38 -30.21
CA GLN A 759 -7.06 3.39 -30.39
C GLN A 759 -7.39 3.59 -31.87
N LEU A 760 -6.38 3.70 -32.73
CA LEU A 760 -6.56 3.85 -34.18
C LEU A 760 -7.17 2.59 -34.81
N ILE A 761 -6.76 1.39 -34.41
CA ILE A 761 -7.37 0.13 -34.85
C ILE A 761 -8.86 0.12 -34.51
N ILE A 762 -9.24 0.50 -33.29
CA ILE A 762 -10.64 0.52 -32.87
C ILE A 762 -11.46 1.55 -33.66
N GLN A 763 -10.93 2.77 -33.78
CA GLN A 763 -11.67 3.91 -34.34
C GLN A 763 -11.64 3.97 -35.87
N TYR A 764 -10.53 3.57 -36.50
CA TYR A 764 -10.26 3.71 -37.94
C TYR A 764 -10.30 2.36 -38.69
N LYS A 765 -10.77 1.27 -38.07
CA LYS A 765 -10.91 -0.06 -38.72
C LYS A 765 -11.62 -0.07 -40.07
N THR A 766 -12.49 0.89 -40.35
CA THR A 766 -13.22 1.01 -41.64
C THR A 766 -12.60 2.02 -42.61
N VAL A 767 -11.47 2.65 -42.27
CA VAL A 767 -10.82 3.69 -43.08
C VAL A 767 -9.76 3.02 -43.99
N PRO A 768 -9.92 3.03 -45.33
CA PRO A 768 -9.02 2.33 -46.24
C PRO A 768 -7.56 2.81 -46.15
N ASP A 769 -7.35 4.11 -45.99
CA ASP A 769 -6.01 4.69 -45.86
C ASP A 769 -5.28 4.20 -44.61
N PHE A 770 -6.01 3.97 -43.51
CA PHE A 770 -5.44 3.40 -42.29
C PHE A 770 -5.04 1.94 -42.47
N TYR A 771 -5.83 1.15 -43.20
CA TYR A 771 -5.47 -0.22 -43.56
C TYR A 771 -4.11 -0.25 -44.27
N ASN A 772 -3.87 0.65 -45.23
CA ASN A 772 -2.60 0.75 -45.95
C ASN A 772 -1.42 1.12 -45.02
N VAL A 773 -1.66 1.95 -44.01
CA VAL A 773 -0.65 2.31 -43.00
C VAL A 773 -0.29 1.09 -42.15
N LEU A 774 -1.29 0.36 -41.66
CA LEU A 774 -1.08 -0.83 -40.86
C LEU A 774 -0.41 -1.94 -41.69
N ASP A 775 -0.83 -2.13 -42.94
CA ASP A 775 -0.28 -3.12 -43.86
C ASP A 775 1.24 -2.97 -44.07
N ARG A 776 1.71 -1.72 -44.17
CA ARG A 776 3.14 -1.41 -44.37
C ARG A 776 3.99 -1.50 -43.10
N ASN A 777 3.39 -1.32 -41.92
CA ASN A 777 4.16 -1.09 -40.68
C ASN A 777 3.91 -2.11 -39.57
N ALA A 778 2.82 -2.88 -39.58
CA ALA A 778 2.48 -3.79 -38.50
C ALA A 778 3.58 -4.83 -38.22
N LEU A 779 4.14 -5.42 -39.28
CA LEU A 779 5.17 -6.43 -39.14
C LEU A 779 6.54 -5.85 -38.74
N PRO A 780 7.06 -4.77 -39.38
CA PRO A 780 8.24 -4.06 -38.87
C PRO A 780 8.10 -3.67 -37.39
N PHE A 781 6.91 -3.25 -36.98
CA PHE A 781 6.62 -2.91 -35.59
C PHE A 781 6.71 -4.14 -34.66
N LEU A 782 6.12 -5.27 -35.05
CA LEU A 782 6.24 -6.53 -34.30
C LEU A 782 7.71 -6.95 -34.14
N GLN A 783 8.50 -6.88 -35.21
CA GLN A 783 9.93 -7.20 -35.16
C GLN A 783 10.68 -6.27 -34.20
N ARG A 784 10.37 -4.97 -34.21
CA ARG A 784 10.93 -4.00 -33.26
C ARG A 784 10.58 -4.36 -31.82
N MET A 785 9.32 -4.70 -31.53
CA MET A 785 8.89 -5.10 -30.18
C MET A 785 9.59 -6.37 -29.71
N VAL A 786 9.74 -7.38 -30.58
CA VAL A 786 10.49 -8.60 -30.27
C VAL A 786 11.96 -8.28 -29.98
N GLN A 787 12.60 -7.40 -30.74
CA GLN A 787 13.97 -6.96 -30.46
C GLN A 787 14.10 -6.28 -29.09
N LEU A 788 13.12 -5.47 -28.68
CA LEU A 788 13.12 -4.84 -27.35
C LEU A 788 12.98 -5.86 -26.21
N ILE A 789 12.17 -6.90 -26.42
CA ILE A 789 11.98 -7.99 -25.44
C ILE A 789 13.25 -8.84 -25.31
N LEU A 790 13.94 -9.11 -26.43
CA LEU A 790 15.16 -9.93 -26.45
C LEU A 790 16.43 -9.18 -26.03
N SER A 791 16.40 -7.84 -25.98
CA SER A 791 17.56 -7.02 -25.59
C SER A 791 17.99 -7.28 -24.14
N ASP A 792 19.29 -7.46 -23.91
CA ASP A 792 19.86 -7.62 -22.56
C ASP A 792 19.83 -6.32 -21.73
N GLN A 793 19.64 -5.17 -22.39
CA GLN A 793 19.60 -3.86 -21.73
C GLN A 793 18.24 -3.53 -21.10
N THR A 794 17.19 -4.28 -21.45
CA THR A 794 15.82 -4.07 -20.94
C THR A 794 15.63 -4.82 -19.63
N ASN A 795 15.12 -4.17 -18.58
CA ASN A 795 14.87 -4.86 -17.30
C ASN A 795 13.69 -5.85 -17.39
N ALA A 796 13.58 -6.76 -16.41
CA ALA A 796 12.56 -7.82 -16.44
C ALA A 796 11.11 -7.28 -16.49
N THR A 797 10.85 -6.18 -15.79
CA THR A 797 9.53 -5.53 -15.72
C THR A 797 9.12 -4.89 -17.04
N GLU A 798 10.05 -4.21 -17.71
CA GLU A 798 9.85 -3.61 -19.04
C GLU A 798 9.65 -4.71 -20.09
N LYS A 799 10.41 -5.81 -20.03
CA LYS A 799 10.22 -6.96 -20.91
C LYS A 799 8.83 -7.57 -20.78
N ALA A 800 8.38 -7.85 -19.55
CA ALA A 800 7.04 -8.37 -19.29
C ALA A 800 5.96 -7.42 -19.80
N THR A 801 6.15 -6.10 -19.60
CA THR A 801 5.22 -5.08 -20.08
C THR A 801 5.20 -5.03 -21.62
N ALA A 802 6.34 -4.93 -22.28
CA ALA A 802 6.44 -4.92 -23.74
C ALA A 802 5.80 -6.18 -24.36
N GLN A 803 6.00 -7.33 -23.71
CA GLN A 803 5.43 -8.60 -24.12
C GLN A 803 3.90 -8.61 -24.02
N LYS A 804 3.34 -8.18 -22.88
CA LYS A 804 1.89 -7.98 -22.72
C LYS A 804 1.29 -7.14 -23.84
N TYR A 805 1.94 -6.02 -24.17
CA TYR A 805 1.44 -5.11 -25.20
C TYR A 805 1.66 -5.63 -26.63
N LEU A 806 2.67 -6.46 -26.89
CA LEU A 806 2.85 -7.16 -28.17
C LEU A 806 1.64 -8.06 -28.47
N TYR A 807 1.25 -8.89 -27.50
CA TYR A 807 0.10 -9.78 -27.67
C TYR A 807 -1.22 -8.99 -27.71
N SER A 808 -1.32 -7.90 -26.94
CA SER A 808 -2.47 -7.00 -27.02
C SER A 808 -2.62 -6.37 -28.42
N PHE A 809 -1.53 -5.93 -29.04
CA PHE A 809 -1.54 -5.39 -30.39
C PHE A 809 -2.02 -6.44 -31.42
N LEU A 810 -1.41 -7.62 -31.42
CA LEU A 810 -1.81 -8.74 -32.31
C LEU A 810 -3.29 -9.09 -32.15
N MET A 811 -3.75 -9.23 -30.91
CA MET A 811 -5.15 -9.50 -30.59
C MET A 811 -6.06 -8.42 -31.16
N ASN A 812 -5.76 -7.13 -30.95
CA ASN A 812 -6.58 -6.01 -31.44
C ASN A 812 -6.67 -5.95 -32.97
N VAL A 813 -5.57 -6.22 -33.69
CA VAL A 813 -5.56 -6.27 -35.17
C VAL A 813 -6.60 -7.27 -35.68
N VAL A 814 -6.61 -8.48 -35.12
CA VAL A 814 -7.57 -9.51 -35.56
C VAL A 814 -8.96 -9.18 -35.03
N GLN A 815 -9.13 -8.90 -33.73
CA GLN A 815 -10.42 -8.61 -33.10
C GLN A 815 -11.22 -7.48 -33.77
N HIS A 816 -10.54 -6.50 -34.36
CA HIS A 816 -11.18 -5.38 -35.06
C HIS A 816 -11.25 -5.56 -36.59
N ARG A 817 -11.18 -6.81 -37.07
CA ARG A 817 -11.39 -7.21 -38.47
C ARG A 817 -10.34 -6.67 -39.45
N LEU A 818 -9.11 -6.44 -38.98
CA LEU A 818 -7.96 -6.08 -39.82
C LEU A 818 -7.06 -7.29 -40.11
N THR A 819 -7.58 -8.51 -39.97
CA THR A 819 -6.87 -9.79 -40.20
C THR A 819 -6.26 -9.89 -41.60
N GLY A 820 -6.83 -9.20 -42.60
CA GLY A 820 -6.28 -9.14 -43.96
C GLY A 820 -4.84 -8.61 -44.03
N VAL A 821 -4.44 -7.76 -43.07
CA VAL A 821 -3.06 -7.24 -42.98
C VAL A 821 -2.05 -8.38 -42.82
N LEU A 822 -2.39 -9.44 -42.10
CA LEU A 822 -1.48 -10.57 -41.86
C LEU A 822 -1.23 -11.40 -43.12
N GLY A 823 -2.20 -11.44 -44.04
CA GLY A 823 -2.15 -12.22 -45.27
C GLY A 823 -1.88 -11.39 -46.53
N SER A 824 -1.49 -10.13 -46.39
CA SER A 824 -1.19 -9.28 -47.54
C SER A 824 0.11 -9.71 -48.22
N PRO A 825 0.35 -9.33 -49.48
CA PRO A 825 1.61 -9.64 -50.17
C PRO A 825 2.86 -9.11 -49.43
N ALA A 826 2.72 -8.04 -48.64
CA ALA A 826 3.81 -7.48 -47.86
C ALA A 826 4.15 -8.31 -46.61
N ASN A 827 3.14 -8.94 -45.99
CA ASN A 827 3.28 -9.58 -44.69
C ASN A 827 3.22 -11.12 -44.74
N ALA A 828 2.73 -11.70 -45.84
CA ALA A 828 2.55 -13.14 -46.03
C ALA A 828 3.81 -13.96 -45.69
N ALA A 829 4.99 -13.47 -46.06
CA ALA A 829 6.26 -14.16 -45.80
C ALA A 829 6.60 -14.30 -44.31
N SER A 830 6.04 -13.46 -43.44
CA SER A 830 6.29 -13.48 -41.99
C SER A 830 5.13 -14.01 -41.18
N LEU A 831 4.06 -14.45 -41.82
CA LEU A 831 2.94 -15.14 -41.17
C LEU A 831 3.39 -16.33 -40.30
N PRO A 832 4.39 -17.17 -40.70
CA PRO A 832 4.90 -18.22 -39.83
C PRO A 832 5.54 -17.71 -38.53
N GLN A 833 6.20 -16.54 -38.56
CA GLN A 833 6.78 -15.93 -37.35
C GLN A 833 5.69 -15.45 -36.40
N VAL A 834 4.61 -14.88 -36.95
CA VAL A 834 3.44 -14.49 -36.14
C VAL A 834 2.81 -15.71 -35.48
N PHE A 835 2.64 -16.81 -36.22
CA PHE A 835 2.13 -18.06 -35.65
C PHE A 835 3.03 -18.60 -34.54
N GLN A 836 4.35 -18.58 -34.70
CA GLN A 836 5.27 -18.99 -33.64
C GLN A 836 5.08 -18.14 -32.37
N LEU A 837 4.98 -16.81 -32.48
CA LEU A 837 4.73 -15.94 -31.33
C LEU A 837 3.43 -16.31 -30.62
N ILE A 838 2.36 -16.62 -31.37
CA ILE A 838 1.07 -17.04 -30.81
C ILE A 838 1.20 -18.38 -30.07
N LEU A 839 1.97 -19.34 -30.59
CA LEU A 839 2.25 -20.62 -29.91
C LEU A 839 3.00 -20.40 -28.59
N ASP A 840 4.07 -19.60 -28.63
CA ASP A 840 4.88 -19.29 -27.45
C ASP A 840 4.02 -18.66 -26.34
N GLY A 841 3.04 -17.83 -26.73
CA GLY A 841 2.12 -17.15 -25.81
C GLY A 841 1.23 -18.08 -24.96
N PHE A 842 0.97 -19.31 -25.39
CA PHE A 842 0.19 -20.28 -24.60
C PHE A 842 0.93 -20.84 -23.38
N SER A 843 2.26 -20.65 -23.31
CA SER A 843 3.10 -21.11 -22.20
C SER A 843 3.50 -19.98 -21.25
N MET A 844 2.86 -18.82 -21.35
CA MET A 844 3.21 -17.60 -20.61
C MET A 844 2.18 -17.27 -19.52
N GLU A 845 2.17 -16.02 -19.03
CA GLU A 845 1.22 -15.54 -18.02
C GLU A 845 -0.24 -15.65 -18.49
N LEU A 846 -1.17 -15.84 -17.54
CA LEU A 846 -2.59 -16.10 -17.84
C LEU A 846 -3.22 -15.05 -18.75
N HIS A 847 -2.83 -13.79 -18.62
CA HIS A 847 -3.38 -12.69 -19.42
C HIS A 847 -2.93 -12.75 -20.89
N ILE A 848 -1.74 -13.29 -21.17
CA ILE A 848 -1.22 -13.52 -22.54
C ILE A 848 -1.97 -14.70 -23.17
N ILE A 849 -2.16 -15.79 -22.43
CA ILE A 849 -2.92 -16.97 -22.89
C ILE A 849 -4.31 -16.56 -23.38
N ARG A 850 -4.96 -15.64 -22.67
CA ARG A 850 -6.27 -15.08 -23.08
C ARG A 850 -6.19 -14.28 -24.37
N ALA A 851 -5.14 -13.47 -24.55
CA ALA A 851 -4.94 -12.69 -25.77
C ALA A 851 -4.70 -13.58 -26.99
N VAL A 852 -3.85 -14.62 -26.88
CA VAL A 852 -3.61 -15.57 -27.98
C VAL A 852 -4.82 -16.46 -28.28
N SER A 853 -5.58 -16.86 -27.25
CA SER A 853 -6.85 -17.59 -27.43
C SER A 853 -7.86 -16.75 -28.20
N THR A 854 -7.98 -15.46 -27.83
CA THR A 854 -8.85 -14.50 -28.51
C THR A 854 -8.40 -14.24 -29.96
N PHE A 855 -7.08 -14.14 -30.19
CA PHE A 855 -6.51 -14.03 -31.53
C PHE A 855 -6.93 -15.22 -32.41
N CYS A 856 -6.71 -16.45 -31.93
CA CYS A 856 -7.08 -17.67 -32.66
C CYS A 856 -8.60 -17.75 -32.90
N GLN A 857 -9.41 -17.34 -31.92
CA GLN A 857 -10.87 -17.35 -32.06
C GLN A 857 -11.32 -16.44 -33.20
N ASN A 858 -10.83 -15.20 -33.24
CA ASN A 858 -11.19 -14.26 -34.30
C ASN A 858 -10.62 -14.70 -35.67
N LEU A 859 -9.45 -15.36 -35.69
CA LEU A 859 -8.88 -15.91 -36.92
C LEU A 859 -9.80 -17.00 -37.52
N VAL A 860 -10.36 -17.87 -36.68
CA VAL A 860 -11.35 -18.87 -37.08
C VAL A 860 -12.60 -18.22 -37.64
N GLU A 861 -13.15 -17.23 -36.92
CA GLU A 861 -14.36 -16.51 -37.33
C GLU A 861 -14.16 -15.85 -38.70
N HIS A 862 -13.06 -15.13 -38.91
CA HIS A 862 -12.85 -14.40 -40.16
C HIS A 862 -12.53 -15.31 -41.36
N VAL A 863 -11.68 -16.33 -41.20
CA VAL A 863 -11.17 -17.15 -42.32
C VAL A 863 -12.10 -18.32 -42.66
N PHE A 864 -12.73 -18.95 -41.66
CA PHE A 864 -13.51 -20.18 -41.85
C PHE A 864 -15.02 -20.01 -41.69
N LYS A 865 -15.50 -18.85 -41.21
CA LYS A 865 -16.93 -18.58 -41.02
C LYS A 865 -17.44 -17.41 -41.87
N GLU A 866 -16.75 -16.28 -41.85
CA GLU A 866 -17.22 -15.04 -42.51
C GLU A 866 -16.77 -14.90 -43.97
N ASN A 867 -15.46 -15.01 -44.26
CA ASN A 867 -14.93 -14.72 -45.58
C ASN A 867 -13.87 -15.75 -46.02
N ALA A 868 -14.31 -16.71 -46.82
CA ALA A 868 -13.48 -17.77 -47.39
C ALA A 868 -12.31 -17.28 -48.28
N ASN A 869 -12.38 -16.03 -48.79
CA ASN A 869 -11.34 -15.43 -49.63
C ASN A 869 -10.28 -14.70 -48.80
N LEU A 870 -10.52 -14.47 -47.51
CA LEU A 870 -9.55 -13.85 -46.62
C LEU A 870 -8.44 -14.86 -46.30
N LEU A 871 -7.18 -14.50 -46.58
CA LEU A 871 -6.04 -15.43 -46.51
C LEU A 871 -6.22 -16.70 -47.37
N ALA A 872 -6.86 -16.61 -48.54
CA ALA A 872 -7.15 -17.78 -49.39
C ALA A 872 -5.91 -18.66 -49.65
N ASP A 873 -4.78 -18.04 -50.02
CA ASP A 873 -3.51 -18.73 -50.32
C ASP A 873 -2.84 -19.37 -49.08
N HIS A 874 -3.26 -18.96 -47.87
CA HIS A 874 -2.72 -19.45 -46.60
C HIS A 874 -3.74 -20.25 -45.79
N ARG A 875 -4.95 -20.47 -46.30
CA ARG A 875 -6.05 -21.06 -45.56
C ARG A 875 -5.73 -22.45 -45.01
N ASP A 876 -5.05 -23.28 -45.81
CA ASP A 876 -4.61 -24.60 -45.37
C ASP A 876 -3.52 -24.53 -44.28
N HIS A 877 -2.63 -23.54 -44.35
CA HIS A 877 -1.62 -23.31 -43.31
C HIS A 877 -2.28 -22.87 -42.01
N VAL A 878 -3.28 -21.99 -42.06
CA VAL A 878 -4.07 -21.59 -40.88
C VAL A 878 -4.81 -22.79 -40.29
N ARG A 879 -5.38 -23.65 -41.14
CA ARG A 879 -6.07 -24.87 -40.71
C ARG A 879 -5.12 -25.81 -39.95
N LEU A 880 -3.93 -26.08 -40.50
CA LEU A 880 -2.93 -26.92 -39.84
C LEU A 880 -2.46 -26.29 -38.52
N PHE A 881 -2.15 -25.00 -38.53
CA PHE A 881 -1.77 -24.24 -37.33
C PHE A 881 -2.80 -24.38 -36.19
N LEU A 882 -4.09 -24.19 -36.47
CA LEU A 882 -5.14 -24.27 -35.46
C LEU A 882 -5.34 -25.69 -34.91
N LEU A 883 -5.29 -26.70 -35.78
CA LEU A 883 -5.68 -28.08 -35.44
C LEU A 883 -4.53 -28.95 -34.98
N GLN A 884 -3.31 -28.71 -35.47
CA GLN A 884 -2.12 -29.48 -35.12
C GLN A 884 -1.27 -28.79 -34.06
N ASP A 885 -1.08 -27.47 -34.16
CA ASP A 885 -0.14 -26.76 -33.28
C ASP A 885 -0.83 -26.12 -32.07
N VAL A 886 -1.96 -25.42 -32.27
CA VAL A 886 -2.68 -24.72 -31.18
C VAL A 886 -3.48 -25.69 -30.32
N LEU A 887 -4.17 -26.67 -30.93
CA LEU A 887 -5.08 -27.57 -30.21
C LEU A 887 -4.44 -28.29 -29.00
N PRO A 888 -3.22 -28.87 -29.11
CA PRO A 888 -2.54 -29.44 -27.95
C PRO A 888 -2.26 -28.43 -26.83
N LEU A 889 -1.83 -27.21 -27.20
CA LEU A 889 -1.50 -26.16 -26.25
C LEU A 889 -2.70 -25.72 -25.42
N LEU A 890 -3.92 -25.77 -25.99
CA LEU A 890 -5.16 -25.51 -25.27
C LEU A 890 -5.37 -26.41 -24.05
N PHE A 891 -4.77 -27.60 -24.04
CA PHE A 891 -4.80 -28.53 -22.91
C PHE A 891 -3.56 -28.44 -22.02
N GLN A 892 -2.46 -27.86 -22.52
CA GLN A 892 -1.22 -27.71 -21.76
C GLN A 892 -1.20 -26.46 -20.87
N VAL A 893 -2.09 -25.49 -21.10
CA VAL A 893 -2.23 -24.26 -20.28
C VAL A 893 -2.31 -24.52 -18.77
N VAL A 894 -2.82 -25.69 -18.37
CA VAL A 894 -2.96 -26.09 -16.95
C VAL A 894 -1.63 -26.39 -16.27
N HIS A 895 -0.56 -26.60 -17.03
CA HIS A 895 0.80 -26.83 -16.53
C HIS A 895 1.58 -25.53 -16.32
N THR A 896 0.98 -24.37 -16.58
CA THR A 896 1.62 -23.07 -16.33
C THR A 896 1.69 -22.79 -14.83
N LYS A 897 2.79 -22.18 -14.37
CA LYS A 897 3.07 -21.96 -12.93
C LYS A 897 1.98 -21.16 -12.19
N GLU A 898 1.28 -20.29 -12.90
CA GLU A 898 0.24 -19.41 -12.33
C GLU A 898 -1.16 -20.06 -12.30
N PHE A 899 -1.33 -21.21 -12.96
CA PHE A 899 -2.65 -21.82 -13.08
C PHE A 899 -3.09 -22.46 -11.75
N ASN A 900 -4.24 -22.03 -11.24
CA ASN A 900 -4.87 -22.61 -10.07
C ASN A 900 -6.36 -22.82 -10.34
N ALA A 901 -6.83 -24.07 -10.30
CA ALA A 901 -8.24 -24.41 -10.58
C ALA A 901 -9.25 -23.76 -9.61
N ARG A 902 -8.80 -23.24 -8.46
CA ARG A 902 -9.64 -22.50 -7.50
C ARG A 902 -9.62 -20.98 -7.69
N ASP A 903 -8.74 -20.48 -8.54
CA ASP A 903 -8.59 -19.06 -8.82
C ASP A 903 -9.54 -18.59 -9.94
N ALA A 904 -10.12 -17.41 -9.77
CA ALA A 904 -11.06 -16.83 -10.72
C ALA A 904 -10.41 -16.47 -12.06
N GLN A 905 -9.13 -16.05 -12.09
CA GLN A 905 -8.45 -15.72 -13.35
C GLN A 905 -8.19 -16.97 -14.18
N SER A 906 -7.77 -18.05 -13.54
CA SER A 906 -7.57 -19.36 -14.19
C SER A 906 -8.86 -19.90 -14.82
N LEU A 907 -10.02 -19.74 -14.14
CA LEU A 907 -11.32 -20.11 -14.71
C LEU A 907 -11.70 -19.27 -15.94
N ILE A 908 -11.31 -17.99 -15.99
CA ILE A 908 -11.52 -17.15 -17.17
C ILE A 908 -10.67 -17.65 -18.35
N VAL A 909 -9.44 -18.12 -18.12
CA VAL A 909 -8.60 -18.74 -19.16
C VAL A 909 -9.28 -19.98 -19.75
N LEU A 910 -9.78 -20.89 -18.90
CA LEU A 910 -10.52 -22.07 -19.38
C LEU A 910 -11.74 -21.69 -20.23
N ARG A 911 -12.43 -20.60 -19.85
CA ARG A 911 -13.56 -20.10 -20.62
C ARG A 911 -13.15 -19.60 -22.01
N ASP A 912 -12.03 -18.88 -22.11
CA ASP A 912 -11.55 -18.37 -23.40
C ASP A 912 -11.01 -19.51 -24.29
N VAL A 913 -10.39 -20.55 -23.71
CA VAL A 913 -10.03 -21.80 -24.40
C VAL A 913 -11.27 -22.53 -24.93
N ALA A 914 -12.30 -22.69 -24.10
CA ALA A 914 -13.55 -23.34 -24.49
C ALA A 914 -14.27 -22.58 -25.62
N LYS A 915 -14.25 -21.23 -25.60
CA LYS A 915 -14.79 -20.42 -26.70
C LYS A 915 -14.06 -20.68 -28.02
N LEU A 916 -12.74 -20.80 -28.00
CA LEU A 916 -11.96 -21.11 -29.19
C LEU A 916 -12.36 -22.47 -29.78
N GLN A 917 -12.48 -23.51 -28.96
CA GLN A 917 -12.91 -24.83 -29.43
C GLN A 917 -14.32 -24.81 -30.03
N VAL A 918 -15.26 -24.12 -29.38
CA VAL A 918 -16.63 -23.92 -29.89
C VAL A 918 -16.60 -23.12 -31.21
N ALA A 919 -15.76 -22.10 -31.33
CA ALA A 919 -15.61 -21.33 -32.56
C ALA A 919 -15.08 -22.19 -33.72
N ILE A 920 -14.09 -23.06 -33.48
CA ILE A 920 -13.58 -24.00 -34.50
C ILE A 920 -14.68 -24.99 -34.90
N TYR A 921 -15.41 -25.56 -33.93
CA TYR A 921 -16.49 -26.50 -34.21
C TYR A 921 -17.64 -25.85 -35.00
N GLY A 922 -17.99 -24.60 -34.69
CA GLY A 922 -19.01 -23.82 -35.39
C GLY A 922 -18.58 -23.26 -36.75
N SER A 923 -17.47 -23.75 -37.32
CA SER A 923 -16.90 -23.30 -38.61
C SER A 923 -16.83 -24.45 -39.63
N ALA A 924 -16.27 -24.17 -40.82
CA ALA A 924 -16.00 -25.21 -41.82
C ALA A 924 -15.04 -26.33 -41.33
N LEU A 925 -14.37 -26.15 -40.19
CA LEU A 925 -13.40 -27.10 -39.62
C LEU A 925 -14.00 -28.12 -38.64
N ARG A 926 -15.33 -28.21 -38.56
CA ARG A 926 -16.02 -29.03 -37.53
C ARG A 926 -15.55 -30.48 -37.47
N GLU A 927 -15.46 -31.14 -38.63
CA GLU A 927 -15.09 -32.56 -38.71
C GLU A 927 -13.60 -32.71 -38.41
N ASP A 928 -12.77 -31.86 -38.99
CA ASP A 928 -11.33 -31.86 -38.76
C ASP A 928 -10.98 -31.66 -37.28
N LEU A 929 -11.70 -30.80 -36.55
CA LEU A 929 -11.54 -30.62 -35.11
C LEU A 929 -11.87 -31.90 -34.33
N MET A 930 -12.98 -32.58 -34.66
CA MET A 930 -13.36 -33.81 -33.99
C MET A 930 -12.31 -34.92 -34.20
N HIS A 931 -11.74 -34.99 -35.40
CA HIS A 931 -10.65 -35.92 -35.71
C HIS A 931 -9.37 -35.55 -34.95
N ALA A 932 -9.01 -34.26 -34.92
CA ALA A 932 -7.82 -33.78 -34.22
C ALA A 932 -7.91 -33.95 -32.69
N LEU A 933 -9.07 -33.68 -32.08
CA LEU A 933 -9.31 -33.91 -30.65
C LEU A 933 -9.13 -35.37 -30.27
N ARG A 934 -9.74 -36.29 -31.05
CA ARG A 934 -9.60 -37.73 -30.82
C ARG A 934 -8.16 -38.21 -30.98
N ALA A 935 -7.45 -37.69 -31.98
CA ALA A 935 -6.04 -37.99 -32.18
C ALA A 935 -5.16 -37.50 -31.02
N TYR A 936 -5.41 -36.27 -30.53
CA TYR A 936 -4.69 -35.71 -29.37
C TYR A 936 -4.96 -36.49 -28.09
N PHE A 937 -6.22 -36.82 -27.80
CA PHE A 937 -6.52 -37.61 -26.60
C PHE A 937 -5.97 -39.04 -26.66
N ALA A 938 -5.85 -39.61 -27.86
CA ALA A 938 -5.19 -40.88 -28.05
C ALA A 938 -3.68 -40.81 -27.75
N THR A 939 -2.99 -39.72 -28.09
CA THR A 939 -1.55 -39.57 -27.78
C THR A 939 -1.28 -39.44 -26.29
N ILE A 940 -2.18 -38.83 -25.51
CA ILE A 940 -2.07 -38.75 -24.05
C ILE A 940 -2.73 -39.93 -23.31
N SER A 941 -3.14 -40.98 -24.02
CA SER A 941 -3.70 -42.23 -23.47
C SER A 941 -4.95 -42.03 -22.58
N MET A 942 -5.82 -41.07 -22.92
CA MET A 942 -7.02 -40.81 -22.14
C MET A 942 -8.12 -41.87 -22.33
N PRO A 943 -8.90 -42.20 -21.27
CA PRO A 943 -10.02 -43.14 -21.38
C PRO A 943 -11.07 -42.71 -22.40
N VAL A 944 -11.47 -43.63 -23.28
CA VAL A 944 -12.41 -43.38 -24.39
C VAL A 944 -13.72 -42.74 -23.93
N GLN A 945 -14.23 -43.13 -22.76
CA GLN A 945 -15.47 -42.56 -22.18
C GLN A 945 -15.35 -41.05 -21.91
N LEU A 946 -14.23 -40.60 -21.33
CA LEU A 946 -14.00 -39.18 -21.05
C LEU A 946 -13.79 -38.38 -22.35
N VAL A 947 -13.16 -39.00 -23.35
CA VAL A 947 -12.97 -38.40 -24.67
C VAL A 947 -14.32 -38.17 -25.37
N ASP A 948 -15.20 -39.17 -25.37
CA ASP A 948 -16.51 -39.04 -25.99
C ASP A 948 -17.40 -38.02 -25.24
N GLU A 949 -17.38 -38.02 -23.90
CA GLU A 949 -18.08 -37.00 -23.10
C GLU A 949 -17.60 -35.57 -23.38
N TYR A 950 -16.28 -35.38 -23.53
CA TYR A 950 -15.70 -34.09 -23.84
C TYR A 950 -16.05 -33.67 -25.28
N CYS A 951 -15.95 -34.59 -26.25
CA CYS A 951 -16.37 -34.34 -27.62
C CYS A 951 -17.85 -33.95 -27.70
N ASP A 952 -18.73 -34.63 -26.94
CA ASP A 952 -20.16 -34.28 -26.87
C ASP A 952 -20.40 -32.92 -26.24
N ALA A 953 -19.61 -32.54 -25.24
CA ALA A 953 -19.64 -31.19 -24.68
C ALA A 953 -19.27 -30.12 -25.72
N VAL A 954 -18.21 -30.35 -26.52
CA VAL A 954 -17.83 -29.43 -27.62
C VAL A 954 -18.93 -29.37 -28.69
N ARG A 955 -19.53 -30.52 -29.05
CA ARG A 955 -20.65 -30.59 -30.01
C ARG A 955 -21.89 -29.83 -29.55
N SER A 956 -22.08 -29.68 -28.24
CA SER A 956 -23.22 -28.93 -27.67
C SER A 956 -23.10 -27.41 -27.88
N GLU A 957 -21.94 -26.91 -28.31
CA GLU A 957 -21.62 -25.47 -28.47
C GLU A 957 -21.84 -24.62 -27.19
N ASN A 958 -22.06 -25.28 -26.04
CA ASN A 958 -22.27 -24.62 -24.77
C ASN A 958 -20.93 -24.47 -24.04
N VAL A 959 -20.38 -23.24 -24.06
CA VAL A 959 -19.10 -22.90 -23.41
C VAL A 959 -19.08 -23.30 -21.94
N SER A 960 -20.19 -23.13 -21.19
CA SER A 960 -20.25 -23.50 -19.77
C SER A 960 -20.12 -25.01 -19.58
N ASN A 961 -20.73 -25.80 -20.47
CA ASN A 961 -20.64 -27.25 -20.45
C ASN A 961 -19.22 -27.72 -20.77
N VAL A 962 -18.58 -27.12 -21.79
CA VAL A 962 -17.18 -27.41 -22.14
C VAL A 962 -16.24 -27.08 -20.99
N VAL A 963 -16.40 -25.92 -20.33
CA VAL A 963 -15.59 -25.53 -19.16
C VAL A 963 -15.78 -26.50 -18.01
N SER A 964 -17.01 -26.91 -17.71
CA SER A 964 -17.31 -27.88 -16.64
C SER A 964 -16.60 -29.21 -16.88
N LYS A 965 -16.70 -29.74 -18.11
CA LYS A 965 -16.03 -31.00 -18.48
C LYS A 965 -14.51 -30.87 -18.57
N TYR A 966 -14.00 -29.72 -18.99
CA TYR A 966 -12.58 -29.40 -18.93
C TYR A 966 -12.10 -29.37 -17.47
N ALA A 967 -12.76 -28.65 -16.58
CA ALA A 967 -12.36 -28.55 -15.17
C ALA A 967 -12.35 -29.92 -14.48
N ALA A 968 -13.34 -30.77 -14.79
CA ALA A 968 -13.35 -32.16 -14.33
C ALA A 968 -12.14 -32.96 -14.82
N PHE A 969 -11.73 -32.77 -16.08
CA PHE A 969 -10.54 -33.38 -16.68
C PHE A 969 -9.22 -32.94 -16.02
N VAL A 970 -9.14 -31.69 -15.53
CA VAL A 970 -7.94 -31.17 -14.85
C VAL A 970 -7.82 -31.66 -13.41
N GLN A 971 -8.97 -31.97 -12.78
CA GLN A 971 -9.02 -32.49 -11.42
C GLN A 971 -8.82 -34.00 -11.32
N SER A 972 -9.12 -34.74 -12.42
CA SER A 972 -8.89 -36.18 -12.59
C SER A 972 -7.46 -36.47 -13.04
#